data_AF-A0A9P8L3R4-F1
#
_entry.id   AF-A0A9P8L3R4-F1
#
_cell.length_a   1.000
_cell.length_b   1.000
_cell.length_c   1.000
_cell.angle_alpha   90.00
_cell.angle_beta   90.00
_cell.angle_gamma   90.00
#
_symmetry.space_group_name_H-M   'P 1'
#
loop_
_entity.id
_entity.type
_entity.pdbx_description
1 polymer ?
#
loop_
_entity_poly.entity_id
_entity_poly.type
_entity_poly.pdbx_seq_one_letter_code
_entity_poly.pdbx_strand_id
1 'polypeptide(L)'
;MPSSKSALGILPLVLISLSVCISALERNYSSGRLEDAFPELRALSDPKSRIPPIYGGQDFGRCCMSAVSSFITIVNGSLQYNDTDKSIAISQRDSFENASSQFPCTARYDHRPNGTARVQVSYQWCANNCGGWQHSKSGELNQWVGPFVGFILPAIVFCLAIPRRRKLLVSAWFFDAPIDRISNIIKIPFIALIAAILVTIDTITWLSICLALAGPMLLSGIYEAYLDSRMLSYLYNKVENGQLTIDMRARILYLILAGNLDLEFFSPGDGPEDTAWKHVEELTDGLRIYPSPRQHPAIGEAPINVVTLHQDLITSTKTRLRTMLACQYSFGSTVGAPVVFFAGAFVYTLVDTLTKLGDNDTAHALAFGMWWMVIPHVAIVSGLLLAGNNPNTLEGVIGRKGNADDHAIFKVFGLVYESRYRPAWMWFRGRSKRDWTRKLLDTYSIVSSSGSDIDMEQFRKATELSISDWVTVFVIVGLLILVPFSLAFTTSYSTPVIGLSCRSMTFLIYALSQLWLVALWVLTFSLYIHHPYWGYFWYPLVVFGGCGAVFTSIGGTMMQIIGVYRNCKCLLPIQHWGNPNDQTMLTISKNARETIVEANTFWKGTGGGAIAFLGLICYSGWWYQRRLKGVFRELVEKIDQSARAQ
;
A
#
# COMPACT_ATOMS: atom_id res chain seq x y z
N MET A 1 50.04 36.73 -59.06
CA MET A 1 48.98 37.29 -59.93
C MET A 1 48.25 36.14 -60.60
N PRO A 2 46.91 36.19 -60.67
CA PRO A 2 46.08 35.07 -60.24
C PRO A 2 45.67 34.15 -61.39
N SER A 3 45.82 32.84 -61.17
CA SER A 3 45.23 31.81 -62.04
C SER A 3 43.81 31.50 -61.58
N SER A 4 42.86 31.91 -62.41
CA SER A 4 41.70 31.11 -62.82
C SER A 4 41.74 29.64 -62.39
N LYS A 5 40.72 29.21 -61.64
CA LYS A 5 39.96 27.94 -61.78
C LYS A 5 39.26 27.58 -60.47
N SER A 6 37.94 27.74 -60.42
CA SER A 6 36.98 26.76 -59.85
C SER A 6 35.61 27.41 -59.60
N ALA A 7 34.84 27.65 -60.67
CA ALA A 7 33.41 27.98 -60.61
C ALA A 7 32.53 26.89 -61.28
N LEU A 8 33.07 25.69 -61.50
CA LEU A 8 32.41 24.61 -62.23
C LEU A 8 32.14 23.36 -61.37
N GLY A 9 31.97 23.53 -60.04
CA GLY A 9 31.76 22.43 -59.09
C GLY A 9 30.38 22.37 -58.42
N ILE A 10 29.52 23.38 -58.62
CA ILE A 10 28.25 23.49 -57.87
C ILE A 10 27.05 22.96 -58.69
N LEU A 11 27.14 22.92 -60.02
CA LEU A 11 26.01 22.48 -60.87
C LEU A 11 25.65 20.97 -60.78
N PRO A 12 26.59 20.01 -60.69
CA PRO A 12 26.21 18.59 -60.64
C PRO A 12 25.65 18.19 -59.26
N LEU A 13 26.01 18.89 -58.19
CA LEU A 13 25.48 18.63 -56.84
C LEU A 13 24.02 19.11 -56.71
N VAL A 14 23.68 20.25 -57.33
CA VAL A 14 22.30 20.75 -57.36
C VAL A 14 21.41 19.85 -58.23
N LEU A 15 21.89 19.37 -59.38
CA LEU A 15 21.11 18.47 -60.26
C LEU A 15 20.93 17.05 -59.69
N ILE A 16 21.92 16.49 -58.98
CA ILE A 16 21.76 15.21 -58.28
C ILE A 16 20.82 15.37 -57.08
N SER A 17 20.87 16.50 -56.37
CA SER A 17 19.89 16.77 -55.30
C SER A 17 18.46 16.99 -55.84
N LEU A 18 18.30 17.60 -57.03
CA LEU A 18 16.98 17.78 -57.66
C LEU A 18 16.42 16.46 -58.22
N SER A 19 17.27 15.60 -58.81
CA SER A 19 16.86 14.28 -59.29
C SER A 19 16.45 13.36 -58.15
N VAL A 20 17.16 13.39 -57.01
CA VAL A 20 16.76 12.64 -55.81
C VAL A 20 15.49 13.23 -55.17
N CYS A 21 15.27 14.55 -55.26
CA CYS A 21 14.02 15.18 -54.79
C CYS A 21 12.81 14.84 -55.68
N ILE A 22 12.98 14.77 -57.01
CA ILE A 22 11.89 14.45 -57.94
C ILE A 22 11.54 12.96 -57.88
N SER A 23 12.53 12.06 -57.73
CA SER A 23 12.27 10.63 -57.54
C SER A 23 11.67 10.27 -56.17
N ALA A 24 11.73 11.17 -55.19
CA ALA A 24 11.09 10.98 -53.88
C ALA A 24 9.61 11.41 -53.85
N LEU A 25 9.14 12.17 -54.84
CA LEU A 25 7.79 12.78 -54.81
C LEU A 25 6.69 11.93 -55.45
N GLU A 26 7.02 10.92 -56.26
CA GLU A 26 6.03 9.98 -56.80
C GLU A 26 6.39 8.55 -56.41
N ARG A 27 6.06 8.17 -55.17
CA ARG A 27 5.97 6.75 -54.82
C ARG A 27 4.75 6.16 -55.51
N ASN A 28 4.94 5.75 -56.76
CA ASN A 28 3.93 5.05 -57.52
C ASN A 28 3.89 3.59 -57.04
N TYR A 29 2.89 3.25 -56.22
CA TYR A 29 2.74 1.90 -55.66
C TYR A 29 2.28 0.92 -56.74
N SER A 30 3.25 0.37 -57.48
CA SER A 30 3.04 -0.40 -58.72
C SER A 30 2.27 -1.71 -58.56
N SER A 31 2.15 -2.25 -57.35
CA SER A 31 1.49 -3.54 -57.07
C SER A 31 0.02 -3.43 -56.68
N GLY A 32 -0.48 -2.22 -56.39
CA GLY A 32 -1.84 -2.00 -55.88
C GLY A 32 -2.13 -2.63 -54.50
N ARG A 33 -1.14 -3.28 -53.85
CA ARG A 33 -1.31 -3.94 -52.54
C ARG A 33 -0.89 -2.99 -51.42
N LEU A 34 -1.76 -2.87 -50.40
CA LEU A 34 -1.51 -2.01 -49.24
C LEU A 34 -0.31 -2.48 -48.40
N GLU A 35 -0.03 -3.78 -48.41
CA GLU A 35 1.13 -4.41 -47.74
C GLU A 35 2.49 -3.98 -48.31
N ASP A 36 2.52 -3.43 -49.53
CA ASP A 36 3.75 -2.91 -50.14
C ASP A 36 3.98 -1.45 -49.76
N ALA A 37 2.92 -0.71 -49.42
CA ALA A 37 3.01 0.63 -48.83
C ALA A 37 3.32 0.57 -47.33
N PHE A 38 2.73 -0.38 -46.62
CA PHE A 38 2.87 -0.57 -45.17
C PHE A 38 3.23 -2.03 -44.86
N PRO A 39 4.53 -2.37 -44.79
CA PRO A 39 4.99 -3.73 -44.53
C PRO A 39 4.42 -4.34 -43.24
N GLU A 40 4.09 -3.51 -42.24
CA GLU A 40 3.47 -3.93 -40.97
C GLU A 40 2.13 -4.63 -41.19
N LEU A 41 1.38 -4.26 -42.24
CA LEU A 41 0.09 -4.87 -42.55
C LEU A 41 0.20 -6.33 -43.00
N ARG A 42 1.40 -6.81 -43.38
CA ARG A 42 1.64 -8.24 -43.64
C ARG A 42 1.33 -9.10 -42.42
N ALA A 43 1.42 -8.55 -41.21
CA ALA A 43 1.02 -9.24 -39.98
C ALA A 43 -0.50 -9.53 -39.91
N LEU A 44 -1.33 -8.90 -40.75
CA LEU A 44 -2.74 -9.25 -40.88
C LEU A 44 -2.95 -10.57 -41.62
N SER A 45 -1.98 -10.98 -42.45
CA SER A 45 -1.99 -12.25 -43.17
C SER A 45 -1.61 -13.45 -42.29
N ASP A 46 -0.93 -13.20 -41.17
CA ASP A 46 -0.65 -14.25 -40.17
C ASP A 46 -1.97 -14.81 -39.60
N PRO A 47 -2.05 -16.11 -39.29
CA PRO A 47 -3.26 -16.69 -38.70
C PRO A 47 -3.63 -15.96 -37.40
N LYS A 48 -4.93 -15.77 -37.18
CA LYS A 48 -5.44 -15.24 -35.90
C LYS A 48 -4.95 -16.13 -34.75
N SER A 49 -4.82 -15.54 -33.56
CA SER A 49 -4.49 -16.29 -32.34
C SER A 49 -5.34 -17.56 -32.24
N ARG A 50 -4.71 -18.68 -31.87
CA ARG A 50 -5.42 -19.95 -31.64
C ARG A 50 -6.36 -19.86 -30.43
N ILE A 51 -6.15 -18.89 -29.54
CA ILE A 51 -6.97 -18.67 -28.35
C ILE A 51 -8.21 -17.86 -28.78
N PRO A 52 -9.43 -18.31 -28.46
CA PRO A 52 -10.64 -17.54 -28.75
C PRO A 52 -10.61 -16.15 -28.05
N PRO A 53 -11.16 -15.10 -28.66
CA PRO A 53 -11.11 -13.75 -28.08
C PRO A 53 -11.75 -13.62 -26.69
N ILE A 54 -12.73 -14.47 -26.37
CA ILE A 54 -13.38 -14.53 -25.04
C ILE A 54 -12.39 -14.92 -23.93
N TYR A 55 -11.34 -15.68 -24.26
CA TYR A 55 -10.30 -16.15 -23.34
C TYR A 55 -9.01 -15.33 -23.42
N GLY A 56 -9.04 -14.13 -24.00
CA GLY A 56 -7.86 -13.26 -24.04
C GLY A 56 -7.07 -13.31 -25.35
N GLY A 57 -7.57 -13.97 -26.39
CA GLY A 57 -6.87 -14.13 -27.67
C GLY A 57 -6.81 -12.89 -28.57
N GLN A 58 -7.34 -11.75 -28.13
CA GLN A 58 -7.38 -10.52 -28.91
C GLN A 58 -5.99 -9.85 -28.98
N ASP A 59 -5.67 -9.21 -30.10
CA ASP A 59 -4.49 -8.34 -30.24
C ASP A 59 -4.94 -6.95 -30.72
N PHE A 60 -4.83 -5.94 -29.85
CA PHE A 60 -5.21 -4.57 -30.19
C PHE A 60 -4.30 -3.94 -31.25
N GLY A 61 -3.05 -4.38 -31.37
CA GLY A 61 -2.16 -3.98 -32.46
C GLY A 61 -2.68 -4.47 -33.81
N ARG A 62 -3.12 -5.74 -33.86
CA ARG A 62 -3.77 -6.31 -35.05
C ARG A 62 -5.08 -5.61 -35.37
N CYS A 63 -5.85 -5.25 -34.36
CA CYS A 63 -7.08 -4.49 -34.55
C CYS A 63 -6.86 -3.08 -35.09
N CYS A 64 -5.84 -2.39 -34.58
CA CYS A 64 -5.42 -1.12 -35.13
C CYS A 64 -4.99 -1.27 -36.60
N MET A 65 -4.19 -2.28 -36.93
CA MET A 65 -3.81 -2.57 -38.32
C MET A 65 -5.02 -2.85 -39.21
N SER A 66 -6.00 -3.61 -38.71
CA SER A 66 -7.24 -3.89 -39.42
C SER A 66 -8.07 -2.62 -39.65
N ALA A 67 -8.12 -1.70 -38.67
CA ALA A 67 -8.80 -0.41 -38.83
C ALA A 67 -8.14 0.43 -39.92
N VAL A 68 -6.80 0.53 -39.91
CA VAL A 68 -6.03 1.25 -40.92
C VAL A 68 -6.25 0.63 -42.31
N SER A 69 -6.21 -0.71 -42.41
CA SER A 69 -6.42 -1.43 -43.67
C SER A 69 -7.82 -1.27 -44.24
N SER A 70 -8.85 -1.13 -43.40
CA SER A 70 -10.23 -0.86 -43.86
C SER A 70 -10.44 0.60 -44.25
N PHE A 71 -9.64 1.51 -43.68
CA PHE A 71 -9.76 2.95 -43.93
C PHE A 71 -8.98 3.41 -45.18
N ILE A 72 -7.86 2.77 -45.50
CA ILE A 72 -6.97 3.17 -46.59
C ILE A 72 -7.07 2.17 -47.74
N THR A 73 -7.29 2.65 -48.95
CA THR A 73 -7.25 1.86 -50.19
C THR A 73 -6.28 2.47 -51.19
N ILE A 74 -5.70 1.67 -52.08
CA ILE A 74 -4.84 2.17 -53.16
C ILE A 74 -5.68 2.19 -54.45
N VAL A 75 -5.90 3.38 -55.01
CA VAL A 75 -6.61 3.56 -56.28
C VAL A 75 -5.68 4.30 -57.24
N ASN A 76 -5.39 3.69 -58.38
CA ASN A 76 -4.48 4.22 -59.40
C ASN A 76 -3.08 4.59 -58.86
N GLY A 77 -2.52 3.77 -57.97
CA GLY A 77 -1.19 4.00 -57.40
C GLY A 77 -1.12 5.11 -56.32
N SER A 78 -2.25 5.77 -56.02
CA SER A 78 -2.38 6.78 -54.97
C SER A 78 -3.16 6.25 -53.77
N LEU A 79 -2.83 6.71 -52.56
CA LEU A 79 -3.56 6.39 -51.34
C LEU A 79 -4.88 7.17 -51.33
N GLN A 80 -6.00 6.47 -51.23
CA GLN A 80 -7.32 7.04 -51.01
C GLN A 80 -7.84 6.64 -49.63
N TYR A 81 -8.49 7.58 -48.97
CA TYR A 81 -9.04 7.43 -47.63
C TYR A 81 -10.55 7.29 -47.72
N ASN A 82 -11.12 6.29 -47.06
CA ASN A 82 -12.56 6.05 -47.06
C ASN A 82 -13.28 6.97 -46.07
N ASP A 83 -13.50 8.22 -46.48
CA ASP A 83 -14.16 9.25 -45.66
C ASP A 83 -15.65 9.03 -45.45
N THR A 84 -16.26 8.07 -46.16
CA THR A 84 -17.68 7.73 -45.98
C THR A 84 -17.93 6.95 -44.70
N ASP A 85 -16.91 6.23 -44.20
CA ASP A 85 -17.03 5.44 -42.99
C ASP A 85 -16.73 6.28 -41.74
N LYS A 86 -17.79 6.79 -41.10
CA LYS A 86 -17.69 7.55 -39.84
C LYS A 86 -17.25 6.70 -38.65
N SER A 87 -17.15 5.37 -38.81
CA SER A 87 -16.74 4.48 -37.73
C SER A 87 -15.23 4.44 -37.50
N ILE A 88 -14.42 4.98 -38.43
CA ILE A 88 -12.97 5.06 -38.30
C ILE A 88 -12.52 6.49 -38.60
N ALA A 89 -11.67 7.06 -37.76
CA ALA A 89 -11.05 8.35 -38.01
C ALA A 89 -9.53 8.27 -37.80
N ILE A 90 -8.77 8.79 -38.76
CA ILE A 90 -7.32 8.91 -38.67
C ILE A 90 -6.95 10.38 -38.70
N SER A 91 -6.30 10.87 -37.64
CA SER A 91 -5.77 12.24 -37.60
C SER A 91 -4.43 12.35 -38.32
N GLN A 92 -4.11 13.54 -38.84
CA GLN A 92 -2.82 13.83 -39.50
C GLN A 92 -2.48 12.88 -40.67
N ARG A 93 -3.32 12.86 -41.72
CA ARG A 93 -3.13 12.00 -42.90
C ARG A 93 -1.79 12.20 -43.59
N ASP A 94 -1.32 13.45 -43.68
CA ASP A 94 -0.01 13.80 -44.25
C ASP A 94 1.16 13.10 -43.53
N SER A 95 0.97 12.69 -42.27
CA SER A 95 1.99 11.95 -41.54
C SER A 95 2.10 10.49 -41.99
N PHE A 96 1.05 9.88 -42.53
CA PHE A 96 1.09 8.53 -43.10
C PHE A 96 1.87 8.47 -44.43
N GLU A 97 1.86 9.57 -45.17
CA GLU A 97 2.50 9.65 -46.50
C GLU A 97 4.03 9.84 -46.38
N ASN A 98 4.48 10.42 -45.26
CA ASN A 98 5.89 10.61 -44.97
C ASN A 98 6.56 9.31 -44.50
N ALA A 99 7.50 8.76 -45.30
CA ALA A 99 8.26 7.54 -45.00
C ALA A 99 9.04 7.55 -43.67
N SER A 100 9.24 8.74 -43.09
CA SER A 100 9.99 8.94 -41.86
C SER A 100 9.15 8.81 -40.59
N SER A 101 7.83 8.67 -40.69
CA SER A 101 6.95 8.49 -39.53
C SER A 101 6.81 7.01 -39.18
N GLN A 102 6.67 6.72 -37.89
CA GLN A 102 6.41 5.35 -37.44
C GLN A 102 4.95 4.98 -37.69
N PHE A 103 4.70 3.71 -38.01
CA PHE A 103 3.35 3.21 -38.20
C PHE A 103 2.54 3.27 -36.88
N PRO A 104 1.36 3.92 -36.81
CA PRO A 104 0.67 4.23 -35.55
C PRO A 104 0.33 3.05 -34.64
N CYS A 105 0.14 1.86 -35.19
CA CYS A 105 -0.25 0.68 -34.41
C CYS A 105 0.94 -0.02 -33.72
N THR A 106 2.15 0.18 -34.25
CA THR A 106 3.41 -0.40 -33.77
C THR A 106 4.39 0.67 -33.26
N ALA A 107 3.96 1.93 -33.28
CA ALA A 107 4.76 3.09 -32.90
C ALA A 107 5.31 2.99 -31.48
N ARG A 108 6.56 3.44 -31.34
CA ARG A 108 7.29 3.59 -30.08
C ARG A 108 7.74 5.03 -29.94
N TYR A 109 7.88 5.47 -28.70
CA TYR A 109 8.41 6.79 -28.43
C TYR A 109 9.84 6.93 -28.96
N ASP A 110 10.05 7.91 -29.85
CA ASP A 110 11.33 8.23 -30.49
C ASP A 110 11.93 9.55 -29.99
N HIS A 111 11.55 9.96 -28.78
CA HIS A 111 11.91 11.25 -28.19
C HIS A 111 11.38 12.48 -28.92
N ARG A 112 10.54 12.32 -29.96
CA ARG A 112 9.92 13.44 -30.66
C ARG A 112 8.55 13.77 -30.05
N PRO A 113 8.24 15.06 -29.84
CA PRO A 113 6.95 15.46 -29.27
C PRO A 113 5.79 15.32 -30.26
N ASN A 114 6.07 15.13 -31.56
CA ASN A 114 5.04 15.09 -32.59
C ASN A 114 4.22 13.81 -32.58
N GLY A 115 4.74 12.72 -31.99
CA GLY A 115 4.08 11.42 -31.95
C GLY A 115 3.74 10.87 -33.33
N THR A 116 2.83 9.90 -33.38
CA THR A 116 2.27 9.35 -34.61
C THR A 116 0.81 9.77 -34.80
N ALA A 117 0.29 9.59 -36.02
CA ALA A 117 -1.12 9.76 -36.32
C ALA A 117 -2.01 8.99 -35.33
N ARG A 118 -3.15 9.57 -34.98
CA ARG A 118 -4.11 8.96 -34.08
C ARG A 118 -5.09 8.12 -34.88
N VAL A 119 -5.19 6.84 -34.55
CA VAL A 119 -6.21 5.94 -35.11
C VAL A 119 -7.33 5.82 -34.09
N GLN A 120 -8.50 6.32 -34.46
CA GLN A 120 -9.72 6.26 -33.69
C GLN A 120 -10.75 5.36 -34.37
N VAL A 121 -11.48 4.59 -33.58
CA VAL A 121 -12.58 3.74 -34.06
C VAL A 121 -13.80 3.91 -33.18
N SER A 122 -15.00 3.78 -33.74
CA SER A 122 -16.23 3.78 -32.97
C SER A 122 -16.27 2.54 -32.06
N TYR A 123 -16.99 2.65 -30.94
CA TYR A 123 -17.19 1.50 -30.06
C TYR A 123 -17.83 0.32 -30.79
N GLN A 124 -18.84 0.56 -31.63
CA GLN A 124 -19.52 -0.50 -32.38
C GLN A 124 -18.56 -1.23 -33.32
N TRP A 125 -17.71 -0.48 -34.04
CA TRP A 125 -16.67 -1.07 -34.86
C TRP A 125 -15.70 -1.90 -34.02
N CYS A 126 -15.23 -1.37 -32.89
CA CYS A 126 -14.33 -2.08 -31.98
C CYS A 126 -14.98 -3.36 -31.42
N ALA A 127 -16.22 -3.30 -30.96
CA ALA A 127 -16.93 -4.45 -30.41
C ALA A 127 -17.12 -5.56 -31.46
N ASN A 128 -17.44 -5.19 -32.71
CA ASN A 128 -17.69 -6.13 -33.80
C ASN A 128 -16.40 -6.75 -34.36
N ASN A 129 -15.32 -5.97 -34.48
CA ASN A 129 -14.07 -6.41 -35.12
C ASN A 129 -13.00 -6.86 -34.11
N CYS A 130 -13.09 -6.42 -32.86
CA CYS A 130 -12.09 -6.56 -31.81
C CYS A 130 -12.69 -7.09 -30.49
N GLY A 131 -13.78 -7.86 -30.57
CA GLY A 131 -14.44 -8.43 -29.40
C GLY A 131 -13.49 -9.24 -28.51
N GLY A 132 -13.73 -9.23 -27.21
CA GLY A 132 -12.87 -9.89 -26.22
C GLY A 132 -11.88 -8.94 -25.54
N TRP A 133 -10.79 -9.50 -25.01
CA TRP A 133 -9.74 -8.75 -24.31
C TRP A 133 -8.36 -9.30 -24.71
N GLN A 134 -7.32 -8.49 -24.54
CA GLN A 134 -5.95 -8.87 -24.90
C GLN A 134 -5.16 -9.35 -23.68
N HIS A 135 -4.68 -10.60 -23.73
CA HIS A 135 -3.76 -11.13 -22.73
C HIS A 135 -2.42 -10.38 -22.73
N SER A 136 -1.82 -10.23 -21.55
CA SER A 136 -0.45 -9.74 -21.44
C SER A 136 0.53 -10.64 -22.18
N LYS A 137 1.37 -10.03 -23.02
CA LYS A 137 2.36 -10.76 -23.83
C LYS A 137 3.54 -11.10 -22.92
N SER A 138 3.92 -12.38 -22.84
CA SER A 138 5.03 -12.83 -21.99
C SER A 138 6.35 -12.14 -22.32
N GLY A 139 6.58 -11.81 -23.59
CA GLY A 139 7.75 -11.07 -24.07
C GLY A 139 7.74 -9.57 -23.75
N GLU A 140 6.61 -8.99 -23.34
CA GLU A 140 6.53 -7.60 -22.91
C GLU A 140 6.61 -7.53 -21.38
N LEU A 141 7.86 -7.62 -20.86
CA LEU A 141 8.15 -7.68 -19.42
C LEU A 141 7.47 -6.55 -18.62
N ASN A 142 7.30 -5.37 -19.22
CA ASN A 142 6.63 -4.23 -18.60
C ASN A 142 5.16 -4.48 -18.22
N GLN A 143 4.49 -5.42 -18.89
CA GLN A 143 3.08 -5.68 -18.65
C GLN A 143 2.84 -6.51 -17.38
N TRP A 144 3.82 -7.31 -16.94
CA TRP A 144 3.64 -8.22 -15.81
C TRP A 144 4.84 -8.24 -14.85
N VAL A 145 6.08 -8.32 -15.34
CA VAL A 145 7.29 -8.30 -14.51
C VAL A 145 7.45 -6.95 -13.82
N GLY A 146 7.24 -5.86 -14.57
CA GLY A 146 7.34 -4.50 -14.04
C GLY A 146 6.47 -4.31 -12.79
N PRO A 147 5.15 -4.53 -12.85
CA PRO A 147 4.28 -4.46 -11.68
C PRO A 147 4.62 -5.46 -10.57
N PHE A 148 4.98 -6.70 -10.93
CA PHE A 148 5.26 -7.76 -9.96
C PHE A 148 6.53 -7.48 -9.14
N VAL A 149 7.65 -7.24 -9.82
CA VAL A 149 8.94 -6.95 -9.17
C VAL A 149 8.97 -5.53 -8.61
N GLY A 150 8.34 -4.59 -9.31
CA GLY A 150 8.34 -3.17 -8.96
C GLY A 150 7.58 -2.85 -7.69
N PHE A 151 6.42 -3.49 -7.47
CA PHE A 151 5.48 -3.06 -6.43
C PHE A 151 4.96 -4.22 -5.57
N ILE A 152 4.58 -5.36 -6.17
CA ILE A 152 3.94 -6.45 -5.41
C ILE A 152 4.94 -7.12 -4.48
N LEU A 153 6.10 -7.52 -4.98
CA LEU A 153 7.11 -8.20 -4.17
C LEU A 153 7.61 -7.30 -3.01
N PRO A 154 7.98 -6.03 -3.24
CA PRO A 154 8.27 -5.10 -2.14
C PRO A 154 7.10 -4.92 -1.15
N ALA A 155 5.85 -4.82 -1.63
CA ALA A 155 4.68 -4.71 -0.76
C ALA A 155 4.46 -5.95 0.11
N ILE A 156 4.77 -7.15 -0.39
CA ILE A 156 4.76 -8.38 0.41
C ILE A 156 5.76 -8.27 1.58
N VAL A 157 6.97 -7.77 1.33
CA VAL A 157 7.97 -7.56 2.39
C VAL A 157 7.45 -6.62 3.48
N PHE A 158 6.82 -5.51 3.09
CA PHE A 158 6.16 -4.61 4.04
C PHE A 158 5.01 -5.27 4.78
N CYS A 159 4.19 -6.05 4.07
CA CYS A 159 3.05 -6.73 4.65
C CYS A 159 3.48 -7.69 5.78
N LEU A 160 4.60 -8.39 5.60
CA LEU A 160 5.19 -9.25 6.64
C LEU A 160 5.69 -8.47 7.87
N ALA A 161 6.01 -7.18 7.72
CA ALA A 161 6.37 -6.31 8.83
C ALA A 161 5.15 -5.76 9.59
N ILE A 162 3.95 -5.80 9.00
CA ILE A 162 2.72 -5.35 9.66
C ILE A 162 2.29 -6.42 10.69
N PRO A 163 2.10 -6.05 11.96
CA PRO A 163 1.69 -6.98 13.01
C PRO A 163 0.37 -7.65 12.70
N ARG A 164 0.39 -8.97 12.78
CA ARG A 164 -0.79 -9.82 12.70
C ARG A 164 -0.89 -10.69 13.94
N ARG A 165 -2.13 -10.99 14.33
CA ARG A 165 -2.43 -11.83 15.49
C ARG A 165 -2.39 -13.32 15.15
N ARG A 166 -2.88 -13.68 13.96
CA ARG A 166 -3.05 -15.07 13.52
C ARG A 166 -2.35 -15.34 12.19
N LYS A 167 -1.93 -16.60 12.00
CA LYS A 167 -1.34 -17.16 10.77
C LYS A 167 -1.95 -18.53 10.50
N LEU A 168 -1.92 -18.99 9.26
CA LEU A 168 -2.23 -20.39 8.95
C LEU A 168 -1.27 -21.32 9.70
N LEU A 169 -1.82 -22.33 10.36
CA LEU A 169 -1.04 -23.35 11.04
C LEU A 169 -0.38 -24.25 10.01
N VAL A 170 0.94 -24.15 9.91
CA VAL A 170 1.74 -25.17 9.24
C VAL A 170 2.10 -26.20 10.30
N SER A 171 1.50 -27.38 10.19
CA SER A 171 1.72 -28.47 11.15
C SER A 171 3.22 -28.77 11.30
N ALA A 172 3.69 -28.95 12.54
CA ALA A 172 5.08 -29.30 12.84
C ALA A 172 5.53 -30.59 12.14
N TRP A 173 4.59 -31.49 11.86
CA TRP A 173 4.81 -32.70 11.05
C TRP A 173 5.52 -32.39 9.72
N PHE A 174 5.26 -31.26 9.05
CA PHE A 174 5.95 -30.92 7.81
C PHE A 174 7.46 -30.71 7.99
N PHE A 175 7.93 -30.48 9.21
CA PHE A 175 9.34 -30.21 9.52
C PHE A 175 10.02 -31.31 10.35
N ASP A 176 9.26 -32.25 10.92
CA ASP A 176 9.79 -33.34 11.76
C ASP A 176 10.40 -34.50 10.95
N ALA A 177 10.48 -34.40 9.61
CA ALA A 177 11.03 -35.46 8.78
C ALA A 177 12.55 -35.60 8.99
N PRO A 178 13.05 -36.70 9.57
CA PRO A 178 14.48 -36.86 9.80
C PRO A 178 15.21 -37.07 8.47
N ILE A 179 16.36 -36.40 8.30
CA ILE A 179 17.15 -36.36 7.05
C ILE A 179 17.93 -37.68 6.83
N ASP A 180 17.95 -38.56 7.83
CA ASP A 180 18.74 -39.80 7.87
C ASP A 180 18.29 -40.89 6.87
N ARG A 181 17.04 -40.86 6.38
CA ARG A 181 16.52 -41.86 5.43
C ARG A 181 16.40 -41.31 4.01
N ILE A 182 16.91 -42.06 3.02
CA ILE A 182 16.80 -41.75 1.58
C ILE A 182 15.33 -41.56 1.15
N SER A 183 14.40 -42.34 1.73
CA SER A 183 12.97 -42.18 1.44
C SER A 183 12.40 -40.83 1.90
N ASN A 184 12.98 -40.19 2.92
CA ASN A 184 12.61 -38.86 3.35
C ASN A 184 13.21 -37.80 2.43
N ILE A 185 14.41 -38.00 1.88
CA ILE A 185 15.01 -37.09 0.89
C ILE A 185 14.08 -36.90 -0.32
N ILE A 186 13.43 -37.98 -0.78
CA ILE A 186 12.45 -37.89 -1.89
C ILE A 186 11.16 -37.17 -1.47
N LYS A 187 10.74 -37.29 -0.20
CA LYS A 187 9.51 -36.65 0.32
C LYS A 187 9.69 -35.16 0.63
N ILE A 188 10.88 -34.74 1.07
CA ILE A 188 11.19 -33.36 1.43
C ILE A 188 10.77 -32.34 0.36
N PRO A 189 11.08 -32.49 -0.94
CA PRO A 189 10.66 -31.50 -1.95
C PRO A 189 9.13 -31.39 -2.08
N PHE A 190 8.39 -32.49 -1.95
CA PHE A 190 6.92 -32.46 -1.97
C PHE A 190 6.35 -31.77 -0.73
N ILE A 191 6.89 -32.08 0.44
CA ILE A 191 6.50 -31.44 1.70
C ILE A 191 6.82 -29.94 1.67
N ALA A 192 8.02 -29.58 1.20
CA ALA A 192 8.44 -28.20 1.04
C ALA A 192 7.55 -27.44 0.06
N LEU A 193 7.12 -28.07 -1.04
CA LEU A 193 6.17 -27.48 -1.99
C LEU A 193 4.81 -27.21 -1.34
N ILE A 194 4.27 -28.17 -0.57
CA ILE A 194 3.01 -27.98 0.16
C ILE A 194 3.14 -26.87 1.20
N ALA A 195 4.22 -26.85 1.98
CA ALA A 195 4.49 -25.80 2.96
C ALA A 195 4.63 -24.42 2.28
N ALA A 196 5.33 -24.35 1.14
CA ALA A 196 5.47 -23.12 0.36
C ALA A 196 4.11 -22.62 -0.16
N ILE A 197 3.22 -23.52 -0.62
CA ILE A 197 1.86 -23.17 -1.04
C ILE A 197 1.06 -22.62 0.14
N LEU A 198 1.09 -23.28 1.30
CA LEU A 198 0.38 -22.82 2.50
C LEU A 198 0.87 -21.45 2.98
N VAL A 199 2.19 -21.24 3.02
CA VAL A 199 2.79 -19.95 3.38
C VAL A 199 2.44 -18.88 2.35
N THR A 200 2.38 -19.22 1.06
CA THR A 200 1.95 -18.30 0.00
C THR A 200 0.49 -17.89 0.18
N ILE A 201 -0.41 -18.83 0.46
CA ILE A 201 -1.84 -18.56 0.72
C ILE A 201 -2.00 -17.68 1.96
N ASP A 202 -1.27 -17.98 3.03
CA ASP A 202 -1.25 -17.18 4.27
C ASP A 202 -0.81 -15.75 3.99
N THR A 203 0.26 -15.58 3.22
CA THR A 203 0.82 -14.28 2.85
C THR A 203 -0.14 -13.49 1.96
N ILE A 204 -0.77 -14.12 0.96
CA ILE A 204 -1.76 -13.46 0.09
C ILE A 204 -3.00 -13.07 0.88
N THR A 205 -3.44 -13.91 1.81
CA THR A 205 -4.58 -13.63 2.69
C THR A 205 -4.27 -12.44 3.60
N TRP A 206 -3.08 -12.41 4.20
CA TRP A 206 -2.65 -11.29 5.03
C TRP A 206 -2.51 -10.00 4.22
N LEU A 207 -1.92 -10.06 3.02
CA LEU A 207 -1.85 -8.93 2.10
C LEU A 207 -3.24 -8.39 1.73
N SER A 208 -4.19 -9.30 1.47
CA SER A 208 -5.58 -8.95 1.20
C SER A 208 -6.23 -8.25 2.40
N ILE A 209 -5.97 -8.71 3.63
CA ILE A 209 -6.44 -8.05 4.85
C ILE A 209 -5.81 -6.66 5.03
N CYS A 210 -4.51 -6.52 4.78
CA CYS A 210 -3.83 -5.22 4.84
C CYS A 210 -4.39 -4.23 3.83
N LEU A 211 -4.68 -4.65 2.60
CA LEU A 211 -5.33 -3.82 1.59
C LEU A 211 -6.79 -3.52 1.95
N ALA A 212 -7.52 -4.51 2.48
CA ALA A 212 -8.91 -4.35 2.88
C ALA A 212 -9.06 -3.31 4.00
N LEU A 213 -8.21 -3.40 5.02
CA LEU A 213 -8.33 -2.65 6.27
C LEU A 213 -7.26 -1.56 6.43
N ALA A 214 -6.63 -1.11 5.33
CA ALA A 214 -5.57 -0.11 5.37
C ALA A 214 -5.99 1.17 6.12
N GLY A 215 -7.16 1.71 5.83
CA GLY A 215 -7.68 2.92 6.48
C GLY A 215 -7.84 2.76 7.99
N PRO A 216 -8.60 1.76 8.47
CA PRO A 216 -8.69 1.44 9.89
C PRO A 216 -7.33 1.17 10.57
N MET A 217 -6.40 0.48 9.90
CA MET A 217 -5.05 0.24 10.43
C MET A 217 -4.25 1.54 10.60
N LEU A 218 -4.28 2.43 9.60
CA LEU A 218 -3.63 3.74 9.67
C LEU A 218 -4.23 4.60 10.77
N LEU A 219 -5.56 4.67 10.84
CA LEU A 219 -6.27 5.46 11.85
C LEU A 219 -5.96 4.98 13.27
N SER A 220 -6.06 3.67 13.51
CA SER A 220 -5.80 3.07 14.82
C SER A 220 -4.34 3.25 15.25
N GLY A 221 -3.38 3.08 14.33
CA GLY A 221 -1.96 3.29 14.62
C GLY A 221 -1.59 4.75 14.87
N ILE A 222 -2.07 5.70 14.06
CA ILE A 222 -1.81 7.13 14.32
C ILE A 222 -2.43 7.59 15.64
N TYR A 223 -3.63 7.10 15.96
CA TYR A 223 -4.28 7.36 17.25
C TYR A 223 -3.44 6.83 18.42
N GLU A 224 -2.94 5.59 18.32
CA GLU A 224 -2.06 5.00 19.34
C GLU A 224 -0.77 5.81 19.52
N ALA A 225 -0.11 6.19 18.43
CA ALA A 225 1.09 7.02 18.46
C ALA A 225 0.85 8.36 19.17
N TYR A 226 -0.30 8.98 18.91
CA TYR A 226 -0.68 10.23 19.55
C TYR A 226 -0.89 10.07 21.06
N LEU A 227 -1.54 8.97 21.48
CA LEU A 227 -1.66 8.62 22.89
C LEU A 227 -0.30 8.41 23.56
N ASP A 228 0.62 7.66 22.93
CA ASP A 228 1.97 7.45 23.45
C ASP A 228 2.70 8.78 23.68
N SER A 229 2.63 9.70 22.71
CA SER A 229 3.24 11.02 22.82
C SER A 229 2.65 11.84 23.96
N ARG A 230 1.33 11.79 24.17
CA ARG A 230 0.64 12.51 25.25
C ARG A 230 1.01 11.95 26.63
N MET A 231 1.02 10.62 26.77
CA MET A 231 1.42 9.94 28.01
C MET A 231 2.87 10.26 28.38
N LEU A 232 3.79 10.24 27.40
CA LEU A 232 5.18 10.60 27.62
C LEU A 232 5.34 12.07 28.01
N SER A 233 4.59 12.98 27.38
CA SER A 233 4.64 14.41 27.71
C SER A 233 4.10 14.68 29.12
N TYR A 234 3.01 14.01 29.50
CA TYR A 234 2.48 14.06 30.86
C TYR A 234 3.51 13.56 31.89
N LEU A 235 4.11 12.38 31.63
CA LEU A 235 5.13 11.81 32.51
C LEU A 235 6.35 12.73 32.64
N TYR A 236 6.81 13.31 31.54
CA TYR A 236 7.95 14.23 31.54
C TYR A 236 7.69 15.43 32.46
N ASN A 237 6.55 16.11 32.30
CA ASN A 237 6.17 17.24 33.13
C ASN A 237 6.01 16.85 34.62
N LYS A 238 5.49 15.65 34.90
CA LYS A 238 5.25 15.20 36.27
C LYS A 238 6.51 14.72 36.99
N VAL A 239 7.45 14.13 36.26
CA VAL A 239 8.75 13.71 36.79
C VAL A 239 9.59 14.93 37.18
N GLU A 240 9.61 15.99 36.35
CA GLU A 240 10.34 17.23 36.67
C GLU A 240 9.78 17.94 37.91
N ASN A 241 8.47 17.88 38.12
CA ASN A 241 7.81 18.50 39.28
C ASN A 241 7.76 17.61 40.54
N GLY A 242 8.22 16.35 40.45
CA GLY A 242 8.20 15.40 41.57
C GLY A 242 6.80 14.97 42.04
N GLN A 243 5.76 15.12 41.21
CA GLN A 243 4.36 14.98 41.61
C GLN A 243 3.77 13.57 41.46
N LEU A 244 4.52 12.60 40.91
CA LEU A 244 4.00 11.25 40.66
C LEU A 244 4.82 10.19 41.41
N THR A 245 4.16 9.21 42.00
CA THR A 245 4.84 8.07 42.65
C THR A 245 5.61 7.20 41.66
N ILE A 246 6.63 6.48 42.14
CA ILE A 246 7.50 5.62 41.32
C ILE A 246 6.69 4.52 40.63
N ASP A 247 5.79 3.88 41.37
CA ASP A 247 4.95 2.79 40.87
C ASP A 247 3.99 3.26 39.76
N MET A 248 3.41 4.45 39.88
CA MET A 248 2.55 5.01 38.84
C MET A 248 3.33 5.39 37.58
N ARG A 249 4.55 5.95 37.72
CA ARG A 249 5.45 6.19 36.58
C ARG A 249 5.74 4.87 35.86
N ALA A 250 6.05 3.81 36.61
CA ALA A 250 6.32 2.50 36.05
C ALA A 250 5.09 1.94 35.31
N ARG A 251 3.88 2.06 35.89
CA ARG A 251 2.62 1.62 35.28
C ARG A 251 2.36 2.29 33.94
N ILE A 252 2.47 3.61 33.86
CA ILE A 252 2.25 4.34 32.61
C ILE A 252 3.32 3.94 31.57
N LEU A 253 4.58 3.74 31.97
CA LEU A 253 5.64 3.26 31.07
C LEU A 253 5.38 1.85 30.56
N TYR A 254 4.91 0.91 31.40
CA TYR A 254 4.49 -0.42 30.95
C TYR A 254 3.25 -0.35 30.05
N LEU A 255 2.28 0.52 30.35
CA LEU A 255 1.10 0.76 29.52
C LEU A 255 1.51 1.24 28.12
N ILE A 256 2.53 2.09 28.00
CA ILE A 256 3.09 2.50 26.71
C ILE A 256 3.62 1.28 25.93
N LEU A 257 4.34 0.35 26.56
CA LEU A 257 4.94 -0.79 25.87
C LEU A 257 4.00 -2.00 25.65
N ALA A 258 3.03 -2.20 26.53
CA ALA A 258 2.15 -3.39 26.58
C ALA A 258 0.67 -3.08 26.31
N GLY A 259 0.29 -1.80 26.20
CA GLY A 259 -1.10 -1.36 26.03
C GLY A 259 -1.75 -1.73 24.70
N ASN A 260 -1.07 -2.53 23.88
CA ASN A 260 -1.62 -3.14 22.67
C ASN A 260 -2.00 -4.62 22.86
N LEU A 261 -1.86 -5.17 24.07
CA LEU A 261 -2.28 -6.53 24.39
C LEU A 261 -3.76 -6.58 24.77
N ASP A 262 -4.42 -7.70 24.54
CA ASP A 262 -5.82 -7.87 24.97
C ASP A 262 -5.93 -7.82 26.51
N LEU A 263 -6.87 -7.01 27.05
CA LEU A 263 -7.10 -6.88 28.50
C LEU A 263 -7.84 -8.07 29.11
N GLU A 264 -8.87 -8.56 28.42
CA GLU A 264 -9.85 -9.52 28.95
C GLU A 264 -9.93 -10.77 28.06
N PHE A 265 -8.78 -11.43 27.85
CA PHE A 265 -8.81 -12.72 27.17
C PHE A 265 -9.09 -13.83 28.19
N PHE A 266 -10.32 -14.34 28.19
CA PHE A 266 -10.70 -15.54 28.94
C PHE A 266 -10.41 -16.77 28.08
N SER A 267 -9.37 -17.52 28.44
CA SER A 267 -9.27 -18.92 28.03
C SER A 267 -10.26 -19.75 28.86
N PRO A 268 -11.01 -20.70 28.28
CA PRO A 268 -11.87 -21.60 29.04
C PRO A 268 -11.03 -22.41 30.04
N GLY A 269 -11.07 -22.02 31.32
CA GLY A 269 -10.30 -22.68 32.40
C GLY A 269 -9.30 -21.77 33.11
N ASP A 270 -8.91 -20.65 32.51
CA ASP A 270 -8.08 -19.65 33.18
C ASP A 270 -8.97 -18.75 34.03
N GLY A 271 -8.66 -18.65 35.32
CA GLY A 271 -9.34 -17.74 36.22
C GLY A 271 -9.18 -16.28 35.76
N PRO A 272 -10.00 -15.34 36.27
CA PRO A 272 -9.86 -13.89 36.02
C PRO A 272 -8.51 -13.30 36.45
N GLU A 273 -7.64 -14.14 37.01
CA GLU A 273 -6.33 -13.83 37.55
C GLU A 273 -5.18 -13.85 36.53
N ASP A 274 -5.38 -14.30 35.29
CA ASP A 274 -4.28 -14.53 34.34
C ASP A 274 -4.19 -13.50 33.20
N THR A 275 -4.62 -12.26 33.46
CA THR A 275 -4.62 -11.20 32.43
C THR A 275 -3.27 -10.49 32.28
N ALA A 276 -2.97 -9.95 31.10
CA ALA A 276 -1.79 -9.10 30.89
C ALA A 276 -1.78 -7.89 31.84
N TRP A 277 -2.96 -7.32 32.10
CA TRP A 277 -3.15 -6.22 33.04
C TRP A 277 -2.69 -6.62 34.45
N LYS A 278 -3.20 -7.72 35.01
CA LYS A 278 -2.86 -8.15 36.36
C LYS A 278 -1.36 -8.45 36.51
N HIS A 279 -0.72 -9.02 35.49
CA HIS A 279 0.72 -9.23 35.55
C HIS A 279 1.55 -7.94 35.54
N VAL A 280 1.14 -6.93 34.75
CA VAL A 280 1.77 -5.61 34.78
C VAL A 280 1.57 -4.95 36.15
N GLU A 281 0.39 -5.11 36.74
CA GLU A 281 0.08 -4.66 38.10
C GLU A 281 0.99 -5.33 39.13
N GLU A 282 1.14 -6.64 39.10
CA GLU A 282 2.04 -7.37 40.01
C GLU A 282 3.51 -6.96 39.87
N LEU A 283 3.97 -6.69 38.64
CA LEU A 283 5.34 -6.18 38.39
C LEU A 283 5.58 -4.83 39.05
N THR A 284 4.53 -4.01 39.16
CA THR A 284 4.61 -2.63 39.63
C THR A 284 4.13 -2.49 41.08
N ASP A 285 3.45 -3.49 41.64
CA ASP A 285 3.04 -3.55 43.05
C ASP A 285 4.23 -3.58 44.01
N GLY A 286 5.32 -4.26 43.63
CA GLY A 286 6.55 -4.25 44.42
C GLY A 286 7.19 -2.86 44.58
N LEU A 287 6.83 -1.90 43.72
CA LEU A 287 7.30 -0.51 43.79
C LEU A 287 6.43 0.38 44.69
N ARG A 288 5.33 -0.14 45.26
CA ARG A 288 4.47 0.65 46.14
C ARG A 288 5.19 0.94 47.46
N ILE A 289 5.15 2.21 47.86
CA ILE A 289 5.69 2.69 49.14
C ILE A 289 4.64 2.63 50.24
N TYR A 290 3.35 2.73 49.85
CA TYR A 290 2.21 2.73 50.76
C TYR A 290 1.33 1.50 50.52
N PRO A 291 0.73 0.92 51.58
CA PRO A 291 -0.12 -0.25 51.46
C PRO A 291 -1.44 0.04 50.73
N SER A 292 -1.97 1.27 50.80
CA SER A 292 -3.13 1.64 50.00
C SER A 292 -2.77 1.80 48.51
N PRO A 293 -3.62 1.38 47.56
CA PRO A 293 -3.39 1.52 46.12
C PRO A 293 -3.56 2.97 45.62
N ARG A 294 -3.40 3.95 46.51
CA ARG A 294 -3.61 5.38 46.23
C ARG A 294 -2.28 6.02 45.86
N GLN A 295 -2.34 7.08 45.05
CA GLN A 295 -1.13 7.85 44.71
C GLN A 295 -0.56 8.60 45.92
N HIS A 296 -1.45 9.06 46.81
CA HIS A 296 -1.06 9.80 48.00
C HIS A 296 -1.39 8.98 49.25
N PRO A 297 -0.49 8.94 50.25
CA PRO A 297 -0.76 8.28 51.52
C PRO A 297 -2.00 8.89 52.17
N ALA A 298 -2.79 8.07 52.83
CA ALA A 298 -3.79 8.61 53.74
C ALA A 298 -3.09 9.42 54.85
N ILE A 299 -3.76 10.45 55.39
CA ILE A 299 -3.23 11.24 56.50
C ILE A 299 -2.90 10.27 57.66
N GLY A 300 -1.61 10.13 57.99
CA GLY A 300 -1.11 9.23 59.04
C GLY A 300 -0.64 7.85 58.58
N GLU A 301 -0.65 7.53 57.27
CA GLU A 301 -0.12 6.28 56.73
C GLU A 301 1.41 6.32 56.66
N ALA A 302 2.08 5.45 57.41
CA ALA A 302 3.54 5.40 57.44
C ALA A 302 4.09 4.71 56.17
N PRO A 303 5.21 5.20 55.60
CA PRO A 303 5.87 4.54 54.49
C PRO A 303 6.42 3.17 54.92
N ILE A 304 6.38 2.20 54.01
CA ILE A 304 6.95 0.87 54.25
C ILE A 304 8.47 1.02 54.42
N ASN A 305 8.98 0.66 55.59
CA ASN A 305 10.38 0.88 55.99
C ASN A 305 11.33 -0.15 55.34
N VAL A 306 11.54 -0.01 54.04
CA VAL A 306 12.26 -1.00 53.22
C VAL A 306 13.12 -0.29 52.15
N VAL A 307 14.18 0.40 52.59
CA VAL A 307 15.02 1.23 51.70
C VAL A 307 15.86 0.40 50.72
N THR A 308 16.44 -0.73 51.15
CA THR A 308 17.39 -1.51 50.32
C THR A 308 16.71 -2.35 49.25
N LEU A 309 15.68 -3.13 49.59
CA LEU A 309 14.92 -3.94 48.63
C LEU A 309 14.23 -3.05 47.55
N HIS A 310 13.89 -1.81 47.88
CA HIS A 310 13.27 -0.89 46.95
C HIS A 310 14.20 -0.49 45.78
N GLN A 311 15.50 -0.30 46.05
CA GLN A 311 16.47 0.07 45.01
C GLN A 311 16.70 -1.06 43.99
N ASP A 312 16.71 -2.32 44.46
CA ASP A 312 16.83 -3.50 43.59
C ASP A 312 15.60 -3.65 42.68
N LEU A 313 14.40 -3.40 43.21
CA LEU A 313 13.15 -3.44 42.45
C LEU A 313 13.07 -2.33 41.40
N ILE A 314 13.53 -1.11 41.73
CA ILE A 314 13.65 0.00 40.78
C ILE A 314 14.62 -0.38 39.66
N THR A 315 15.80 -0.89 40.00
CA THR A 315 16.83 -1.27 39.02
C THR A 315 16.34 -2.39 38.11
N SER A 316 15.65 -3.38 38.68
CA SER A 316 14.99 -4.45 37.94
C SER A 316 13.92 -3.89 36.99
N THR A 317 13.07 -2.97 37.44
CA THR A 317 12.05 -2.34 36.60
C THR A 317 12.63 -1.53 35.46
N LYS A 318 13.68 -0.72 35.72
CA LYS A 318 14.41 0.01 34.66
C LYS A 318 14.96 -0.95 33.61
N THR A 319 15.58 -2.04 34.06
CA THR A 319 16.15 -3.08 33.19
C THR A 319 15.06 -3.72 32.34
N ARG A 320 13.95 -4.13 32.95
CA ARG A 320 12.79 -4.73 32.25
C ARG A 320 12.23 -3.81 31.17
N LEU A 321 11.94 -2.54 31.50
CA LEU A 321 11.42 -1.56 30.54
C LEU A 321 12.39 -1.31 29.37
N ARG A 322 13.69 -1.22 29.65
CA ARG A 322 14.73 -1.08 28.60
C ARG A 322 14.82 -2.31 27.72
N THR A 323 14.80 -3.49 28.31
CA THR A 323 14.82 -4.76 27.57
C THR A 323 13.59 -4.86 26.67
N MET A 324 12.40 -4.54 27.18
CA MET A 324 11.18 -4.55 26.35
C MET A 324 11.29 -3.61 25.16
N LEU A 325 11.79 -2.38 25.37
CA LEU A 325 11.99 -1.42 24.29
C LEU A 325 13.09 -1.86 23.30
N ALA A 326 14.16 -2.48 23.80
CA ALA A 326 15.31 -2.92 23.00
C ALA A 326 15.01 -4.16 22.15
N CYS A 327 14.10 -5.03 22.61
CA CYS A 327 13.62 -6.20 21.85
C CYS A 327 12.76 -5.82 20.63
N GLN A 328 12.35 -4.55 20.51
CA GLN A 328 11.63 -4.09 19.33
C GLN A 328 12.58 -3.90 18.15
N TYR A 329 12.14 -4.35 16.99
CA TYR A 329 12.87 -4.11 15.75
C TYR A 329 13.09 -2.61 15.51
N SER A 330 14.25 -2.30 14.94
CA SER A 330 14.54 -0.93 14.52
C SER A 330 13.64 -0.53 13.35
N PHE A 331 13.22 0.74 13.28
CA PHE A 331 12.48 1.24 12.11
C PHE A 331 13.28 1.08 10.82
N GLY A 332 14.61 1.30 10.88
CA GLY A 332 15.50 1.17 9.72
C GLY A 332 15.48 -0.23 9.11
N SER A 333 15.54 -1.28 9.92
CA SER A 333 15.51 -2.67 9.44
C SER A 333 14.13 -3.12 8.97
N THR A 334 13.07 -2.66 9.66
CA THR A 334 11.70 -3.13 9.43
C THR A 334 11.01 -2.40 8.28
N VAL A 335 11.29 -1.11 8.13
CA VAL A 335 10.61 -0.21 7.19
C VAL A 335 11.61 0.46 6.26
N GLY A 336 12.70 1.01 6.80
CA GLY A 336 13.66 1.79 6.01
C GLY A 336 14.27 1.04 4.84
N ALA A 337 14.83 -0.15 5.07
CA ALA A 337 15.43 -0.97 4.02
C ALA A 337 14.41 -1.37 2.93
N PRO A 338 13.22 -1.92 3.26
CA PRO A 338 12.16 -2.15 2.27
C PRO A 338 11.73 -0.90 1.50
N VAL A 339 11.69 0.29 2.12
CA VAL A 339 11.35 1.56 1.43
C VAL A 339 12.40 1.89 0.38
N VAL A 340 13.69 1.70 0.67
CA VAL A 340 14.75 1.94 -0.33
C VAL A 340 14.59 1.03 -1.54
N PHE A 341 14.28 -0.26 -1.34
CA PHE A 341 14.04 -1.19 -2.45
C PHE A 341 12.77 -0.82 -3.24
N PHE A 342 11.67 -0.50 -2.55
CA PHE A 342 10.42 -0.07 -3.18
C PHE A 342 10.63 1.21 -3.99
N ALA A 343 11.24 2.23 -3.40
CA ALA A 343 11.51 3.50 -4.04
C ALA A 343 12.47 3.34 -5.23
N GLY A 344 13.51 2.51 -5.10
CA GLY A 344 14.44 2.22 -6.19
C GLY A 344 13.75 1.54 -7.39
N ALA A 345 12.92 0.53 -7.13
CA ALA A 345 12.16 -0.15 -8.18
C ALA A 345 11.10 0.77 -8.81
N PHE A 346 10.50 1.65 -8.01
CA PHE A 346 9.57 2.67 -8.48
C PHE A 346 10.27 3.74 -9.34
N VAL A 347 11.45 4.21 -8.94
CA VAL A 347 12.30 5.13 -9.75
C VAL A 347 12.67 4.48 -11.07
N TYR A 348 13.09 3.22 -11.07
CA TYR A 348 13.35 2.48 -12.30
C TYR A 348 12.11 2.43 -13.21
N THR A 349 10.94 2.13 -12.65
CA THR A 349 9.69 2.08 -13.42
C THR A 349 9.30 3.47 -13.96
N LEU A 350 9.53 4.53 -13.18
CA LEU A 350 9.32 5.90 -13.64
C LEU A 350 10.25 6.20 -14.81
N VAL A 351 11.56 5.95 -14.69
CA VAL A 351 12.54 6.14 -15.77
C VAL A 351 12.13 5.35 -17.02
N ASP A 352 11.76 4.08 -16.88
CA ASP A 352 11.29 3.26 -18.00
C ASP A 352 10.04 3.86 -18.66
N THR A 353 9.08 4.33 -17.87
CA THR A 353 7.89 5.05 -18.36
C THR A 353 8.26 6.33 -19.11
N LEU A 354 9.29 7.05 -18.65
CA LEU A 354 9.80 8.26 -19.32
C LEU A 354 10.60 7.94 -20.59
N THR A 355 11.06 6.71 -20.79
CA THR A 355 11.63 6.27 -22.08
C THR A 355 10.58 5.77 -23.05
N LYS A 356 9.37 5.46 -22.56
CA LYS A 356 8.25 4.86 -23.31
C LYS A 356 6.99 5.73 -23.23
N LEU A 357 7.13 7.05 -23.38
CA LEU A 357 5.98 7.96 -23.33
C LEU A 357 4.91 7.57 -24.35
N GLY A 358 3.64 7.75 -23.99
CA GLY A 358 2.52 7.40 -24.86
C GLY A 358 2.17 5.90 -24.90
N ASP A 359 2.86 5.04 -24.13
CA ASP A 359 2.43 3.67 -23.86
C ASP A 359 1.51 3.59 -22.64
N ASN A 360 0.22 3.38 -22.89
CA ASN A 360 -0.82 3.30 -21.87
C ASN A 360 -0.51 2.24 -20.80
N ASP A 361 0.09 1.12 -21.18
CA ASP A 361 0.36 0.03 -20.22
C ASP A 361 1.39 0.46 -19.17
N THR A 362 2.41 1.22 -19.57
CA THR A 362 3.44 1.73 -18.65
C THR A 362 2.87 2.76 -17.67
N ALA A 363 2.01 3.67 -18.15
CA ALA A 363 1.32 4.65 -17.31
C ALA A 363 0.42 4.00 -16.27
N HIS A 364 -0.33 2.97 -16.66
CA HIS A 364 -1.17 2.26 -15.71
C HIS A 364 -0.36 1.40 -14.74
N ALA A 365 0.75 0.79 -15.18
CA ALA A 365 1.68 0.13 -14.25
C ALA A 365 2.19 1.12 -13.19
N LEU A 366 2.58 2.34 -13.59
CA LEU A 366 2.96 3.42 -12.68
C LEU A 366 1.81 3.79 -11.72
N ALA A 367 0.58 3.94 -12.24
CA ALA A 367 -0.61 4.24 -11.43
C ALA A 367 -0.90 3.17 -10.36
N PHE A 368 -0.83 1.89 -10.75
CA PHE A 368 -0.96 0.78 -9.80
C PHE A 368 0.15 0.82 -8.75
N GLY A 369 1.40 1.09 -9.14
CA GLY A 369 2.50 1.25 -8.19
C GLY A 369 2.25 2.36 -7.15
N MET A 370 1.73 3.52 -7.59
CA MET A 370 1.39 4.63 -6.68
C MET A 370 0.30 4.22 -5.70
N TRP A 371 -0.74 3.56 -6.19
CA TRP A 371 -1.84 3.13 -5.36
C TRP A 371 -1.44 2.03 -4.35
N TRP A 372 -0.52 1.11 -4.73
CA TRP A 372 0.05 0.10 -3.83
C TRP A 372 0.92 0.68 -2.70
N MET A 373 1.31 1.97 -2.76
CA MET A 373 2.05 2.64 -1.68
C MET A 373 1.28 2.69 -0.35
N VAL A 374 -0.03 2.42 -0.36
CA VAL A 374 -0.83 2.28 0.86
C VAL A 374 -0.25 1.22 1.82
N ILE A 375 0.35 0.13 1.31
CA ILE A 375 0.96 -0.92 2.14
C ILE A 375 2.22 -0.42 2.85
N PRO A 376 3.21 0.19 2.15
CA PRO A 376 4.30 0.91 2.81
C PRO A 376 3.83 1.92 3.86
N HIS A 377 2.76 2.70 3.61
CA HIS A 377 2.24 3.63 4.61
C HIS A 377 1.74 2.92 5.89
N VAL A 378 1.00 1.82 5.75
CA VAL A 378 0.56 1.02 6.91
C VAL A 378 1.77 0.47 7.67
N ALA A 379 2.79 -0.01 6.97
CA ALA A 379 4.02 -0.49 7.60
C ALA A 379 4.80 0.63 8.31
N ILE A 380 4.88 1.83 7.74
CA ILE A 380 5.49 3.01 8.39
C ILE A 380 4.75 3.35 9.68
N VAL A 381 3.41 3.41 9.64
CA VAL A 381 2.59 3.71 10.82
C VAL A 381 2.69 2.59 11.86
N SER A 382 2.79 1.33 11.45
CA SER A 382 3.03 0.26 12.42
C SER A 382 4.44 0.30 13.01
N GLY A 383 5.43 0.74 12.22
CA GLY A 383 6.82 0.80 12.64
C GLY A 383 7.13 1.94 13.61
N LEU A 384 6.30 3.00 13.64
CA LEU A 384 6.52 4.16 14.52
C LEU A 384 6.01 3.96 15.96
N LEU A 385 5.22 2.90 16.21
CA LEU A 385 4.60 2.64 17.51
C LEU A 385 5.64 2.21 18.56
N LEU A 386 5.40 2.60 19.83
CA LEU A 386 6.22 2.16 20.97
C LEU A 386 5.73 0.86 21.59
N ALA A 387 4.52 0.38 21.27
CA ALA A 387 4.02 -0.86 21.82
C ALA A 387 4.64 -2.08 21.12
N GLY A 388 5.00 -3.10 21.89
CA GLY A 388 5.65 -4.31 21.39
C GLY A 388 4.72 -5.12 20.47
N ASN A 389 5.21 -5.48 19.28
CA ASN A 389 4.48 -6.38 18.37
C ASN A 389 4.57 -7.85 18.81
N ASN A 390 5.64 -8.21 19.53
CA ASN A 390 5.89 -9.56 20.03
C ASN A 390 5.54 -9.65 21.53
N PRO A 391 4.43 -10.30 21.90
CA PRO A 391 4.01 -10.45 23.29
C PRO A 391 5.00 -11.28 24.14
N ASN A 392 5.83 -12.13 23.53
CA ASN A 392 6.85 -12.93 24.23
C ASN A 392 7.85 -12.04 24.98
N THR A 393 7.97 -10.78 24.57
CA THR A 393 8.82 -9.79 25.25
C THR A 393 8.33 -9.50 26.66
N LEU A 394 7.01 -9.36 26.84
CA LEU A 394 6.40 -9.15 28.16
C LEU A 394 6.47 -10.44 28.97
N GLU A 395 6.17 -11.59 28.35
CA GLU A 395 6.23 -12.90 28.99
C GLU A 395 7.63 -13.21 29.54
N GLY A 396 8.69 -12.97 28.75
CA GLY A 396 10.07 -13.15 29.18
C GLY A 396 10.49 -12.22 30.33
N VAL A 397 9.89 -11.04 30.43
CA VAL A 397 10.12 -10.08 31.52
C VAL A 397 9.42 -10.48 32.82
N ILE A 398 8.21 -11.05 32.70
CA ILE A 398 7.43 -11.54 33.84
C ILE A 398 8.03 -12.83 34.39
N GLY A 399 8.57 -13.69 33.53
CA GLY A 399 9.25 -14.92 33.94
C GLY A 399 8.32 -16.02 34.48
N ARG A 400 7.03 -15.96 34.17
CA ARG A 400 6.07 -17.02 34.53
C ARG A 400 5.97 -18.06 33.42
N LYS A 401 5.95 -19.34 33.80
CA LYS A 401 5.64 -20.44 32.89
C LYS A 401 4.14 -20.47 32.65
N GLY A 402 3.74 -20.28 31.40
CA GLY A 402 2.37 -20.50 30.95
C GLY A 402 2.36 -21.34 29.69
N ASN A 403 1.41 -22.28 29.60
CA ASN A 403 1.14 -22.91 28.32
C ASN A 403 0.34 -21.92 27.47
N ALA A 404 0.81 -21.67 26.26
CA ALA A 404 0.01 -20.99 25.25
C ALA A 404 -1.06 -21.98 24.76
N ASP A 405 -2.16 -22.12 25.50
CA ASP A 405 -3.27 -22.97 25.07
C ASP A 405 -3.97 -22.28 23.89
N ASP A 406 -3.62 -22.72 22.68
CA ASP A 406 -4.21 -22.22 21.44
C ASP A 406 -5.47 -23.00 21.09
N HIS A 407 -6.62 -22.44 21.44
CA HIS A 407 -7.87 -22.79 20.75
C HIS A 407 -7.84 -22.19 19.34
N ALA A 408 -7.20 -22.92 18.43
CA ALA A 408 -7.18 -22.58 17.01
C ALA A 408 -8.62 -22.39 16.51
N ILE A 409 -8.91 -21.22 15.94
CA ILE A 409 -10.21 -20.95 15.32
C ILE A 409 -10.29 -21.86 14.09
N PHE A 410 -11.30 -22.74 14.08
CA PHE A 410 -11.50 -23.78 13.08
C PHE A 410 -10.32 -24.77 12.91
N LYS A 411 -9.40 -24.88 13.89
CA LYS A 411 -8.16 -25.69 13.80
C LYS A 411 -7.20 -25.31 12.64
N VAL A 412 -7.48 -24.24 11.89
CA VAL A 412 -6.69 -23.83 10.72
C VAL A 412 -5.81 -22.61 11.00
N PHE A 413 -6.30 -21.68 11.83
CA PHE A 413 -5.56 -20.46 12.17
C PHE A 413 -5.07 -20.49 13.62
N GLY A 414 -3.76 -20.39 13.77
CA GLY A 414 -3.07 -20.34 15.06
C GLY A 414 -2.52 -18.96 15.35
N LEU A 415 -2.05 -18.76 16.57
CA LEU A 415 -1.37 -17.53 16.97
C LEU A 415 -0.03 -17.40 16.23
N VAL A 416 0.31 -16.16 15.87
CA VAL A 416 1.60 -15.87 15.22
C VAL A 416 2.76 -16.07 16.20
N TYR A 417 2.52 -15.67 17.45
CA TYR A 417 3.44 -15.78 18.57
C TYR A 417 2.93 -16.84 19.53
N GLU A 418 3.81 -17.77 19.88
CA GLU A 418 3.59 -18.73 20.97
C GLU A 418 3.80 -18.02 22.30
N SER A 419 2.77 -17.28 22.72
CA SER A 419 2.75 -16.58 24.00
C SER A 419 1.36 -16.64 24.59
N ARG A 420 1.31 -16.58 25.92
CA ARG A 420 0.05 -16.46 26.66
C ARG A 420 -0.70 -15.18 26.31
N TYR A 421 0.03 -14.08 26.11
CA TYR A 421 -0.57 -12.80 25.74
C TYR A 421 -0.81 -12.71 24.24
N ARG A 422 -1.87 -11.99 23.88
CA ARG A 422 -2.29 -11.81 22.49
C ARG A 422 -2.23 -10.34 22.13
N PRO A 423 -1.50 -9.96 21.06
CA PRO A 423 -1.55 -8.60 20.57
C PRO A 423 -2.91 -8.33 19.92
N ALA A 424 -3.43 -7.13 20.14
CA ALA A 424 -4.55 -6.60 19.40
C ALA A 424 -4.19 -6.53 17.91
N TRP A 425 -5.19 -6.74 17.05
CA TRP A 425 -5.05 -6.53 15.61
C TRP A 425 -4.65 -5.08 15.32
N MET A 426 -3.90 -4.84 14.24
CA MET A 426 -3.41 -3.50 13.90
C MET A 426 -4.55 -2.45 13.83
N TRP A 427 -5.70 -2.78 13.27
CA TRP A 427 -6.87 -1.89 13.22
C TRP A 427 -7.57 -1.68 14.57
N PHE A 428 -7.22 -2.41 15.62
CA PHE A 428 -7.78 -2.26 16.97
C PHE A 428 -6.77 -1.77 18.02
N ARG A 429 -5.48 -1.59 17.70
CA ARG A 429 -4.47 -1.22 18.70
C ARG A 429 -4.75 0.11 19.39
N GLY A 430 -5.15 1.14 18.64
CA GLY A 430 -5.52 2.43 19.23
C GLY A 430 -6.66 2.32 20.25
N ARG A 431 -7.67 1.50 19.95
CA ARG A 431 -8.77 1.21 20.89
C ARG A 431 -8.26 0.43 22.11
N SER A 432 -7.47 -0.62 21.90
CA SER A 432 -6.86 -1.40 22.98
C SER A 432 -6.07 -0.50 23.93
N LYS A 433 -5.23 0.40 23.39
CA LYS A 433 -4.45 1.37 24.17
C LYS A 433 -5.31 2.33 24.99
N ARG A 434 -6.38 2.84 24.40
CA ARG A 434 -7.38 3.65 25.10
C ARG A 434 -8.05 2.87 26.24
N ASP A 435 -8.41 1.62 26.00
CA ASP A 435 -9.08 0.78 26.99
C ASP A 435 -8.11 0.44 28.16
N TRP A 436 -6.81 0.21 27.88
CA TRP A 436 -5.76 0.14 28.91
C TRP A 436 -5.66 1.43 29.74
N THR A 437 -5.71 2.57 29.07
CA THR A 437 -5.65 3.90 29.71
C THR A 437 -6.85 4.12 30.63
N ARG A 438 -8.05 3.77 30.17
CA ARG A 438 -9.27 3.84 30.99
C ARG A 438 -9.20 2.87 32.16
N LYS A 439 -8.72 1.65 31.95
CA LYS A 439 -8.57 0.68 33.03
C LYS A 439 -7.63 1.19 34.12
N LEU A 440 -6.52 1.84 33.74
CA LEU A 440 -5.64 2.53 34.69
C LEU A 440 -6.39 3.62 35.45
N LEU A 441 -7.07 4.51 34.73
CA LEU A 441 -7.85 5.60 35.34
C LEU A 441 -8.91 5.06 36.30
N ASP A 442 -9.73 4.09 35.91
CA ASP A 442 -10.79 3.54 36.74
C ASP A 442 -10.24 2.82 37.99
N THR A 443 -9.07 2.19 37.88
CA THR A 443 -8.43 1.50 39.01
C THR A 443 -7.86 2.48 40.03
N TYR A 444 -7.30 3.60 39.55
CA TYR A 444 -6.51 4.53 40.37
C TYR A 444 -7.18 5.87 40.67
N SER A 445 -8.28 6.21 40.01
CA SER A 445 -9.04 7.44 40.28
C SER A 445 -9.98 7.32 41.48
N ILE A 446 -9.90 6.24 42.28
CA ILE A 446 -10.82 5.99 43.38
C ILE A 446 -10.69 7.10 44.42
N VAL A 447 -11.82 7.78 44.63
CA VAL A 447 -12.03 8.90 45.53
C VAL A 447 -11.65 8.49 46.96
N SER A 448 -10.54 9.04 47.46
CA SER A 448 -10.36 9.17 48.91
C SER A 448 -11.54 9.97 49.45
N SER A 449 -11.99 9.72 50.67
CA SER A 449 -13.04 10.50 51.35
C SER A 449 -12.78 12.02 51.39
N SER A 450 -11.58 12.46 50.98
CA SER A 450 -11.10 13.84 50.88
C SER A 450 -11.13 14.48 49.47
N GLY A 451 -11.56 13.78 48.40
CA GLY A 451 -11.68 14.37 47.04
C GLY A 451 -11.10 13.51 45.91
N SER A 452 -11.30 13.94 44.66
CA SER A 452 -10.77 13.30 43.46
C SER A 452 -9.24 13.46 43.37
N ASP A 453 -8.52 12.40 42.99
CA ASP A 453 -7.08 12.47 42.76
C ASP A 453 -6.75 13.42 41.60
N ILE A 454 -6.12 14.55 41.93
CA ILE A 454 -5.81 15.64 41.00
C ILE A 454 -4.88 15.16 39.89
N ASP A 455 -3.95 14.24 40.19
CA ASP A 455 -2.96 13.76 39.23
C ASP A 455 -3.59 12.82 38.19
N MET A 456 -4.52 11.94 38.62
CA MET A 456 -5.31 11.10 37.70
C MET A 456 -6.29 11.90 36.86
N GLU A 457 -6.90 12.94 37.39
CA GLU A 457 -7.76 13.84 36.60
C GLU A 457 -6.95 14.61 35.54
N GLN A 458 -5.73 15.04 35.90
CA GLN A 458 -4.80 15.63 34.92
C GLN A 458 -4.34 14.61 33.89
N PHE A 459 -4.12 13.35 34.27
CA PHE A 459 -3.78 12.28 33.33
C PHE A 459 -4.94 11.97 32.38
N ARG A 460 -6.18 11.93 32.88
CA ARG A 460 -7.40 11.80 32.08
C ARG A 460 -7.48 12.91 31.04
N LYS A 461 -7.37 14.18 31.47
CA LYS A 461 -7.36 15.34 30.55
C LYS A 461 -6.22 15.32 29.55
N ALA A 462 -5.06 14.80 29.93
CA ALA A 462 -3.90 14.70 29.03
C ALA A 462 -4.06 13.60 27.98
N THR A 463 -4.81 12.54 28.28
CA THR A 463 -5.01 11.36 27.40
C THR A 463 -6.32 11.39 26.61
N GLU A 464 -7.29 12.22 27.01
CA GLU A 464 -8.46 12.52 26.20
C GLU A 464 -8.08 13.37 24.98
N LEU A 465 -8.33 12.84 23.78
CA LEU A 465 -8.08 13.59 22.54
C LEU A 465 -9.12 14.68 22.38
N SER A 466 -8.64 15.92 22.19
CA SER A 466 -9.50 17.04 21.82
C SER A 466 -10.01 16.90 20.38
N ILE A 467 -10.98 17.73 20.00
CA ILE A 467 -11.48 17.78 18.61
C ILE A 467 -10.34 18.16 17.64
N SER A 468 -9.43 19.05 18.03
CA SER A 468 -8.28 19.42 17.19
C SER A 468 -7.31 18.25 16.98
N ASP A 469 -7.15 17.41 18.01
CA ASP A 469 -6.34 16.19 17.91
C ASP A 469 -6.97 15.22 16.91
N TRP A 470 -8.29 15.00 16.98
CA TRP A 470 -9.02 14.19 16.01
C TRP A 470 -8.89 14.72 14.58
N VAL A 471 -9.05 16.03 14.38
CA VAL A 471 -8.84 16.66 13.07
C VAL A 471 -7.42 16.38 12.57
N THR A 472 -6.41 16.52 13.42
CA THR A 472 -5.00 16.23 13.06
C THR A 472 -4.81 14.77 12.66
N VAL A 473 -5.35 13.83 13.45
CA VAL A 473 -5.32 12.39 13.15
C VAL A 473 -5.99 12.12 11.79
N PHE A 474 -7.17 12.68 11.53
CA PHE A 474 -7.88 12.51 10.26
C PHE A 474 -7.15 13.13 9.07
N VAL A 475 -6.52 14.30 9.24
CA VAL A 475 -5.72 14.92 8.19
C VAL A 475 -4.52 14.04 7.85
N ILE A 476 -3.80 13.53 8.84
CA ILE A 476 -2.65 12.63 8.60
C ILE A 476 -3.10 11.35 7.90
N VAL A 477 -4.14 10.69 8.40
CA VAL A 477 -4.67 9.45 7.79
C VAL A 477 -5.20 9.72 6.38
N GLY A 478 -5.92 10.83 6.20
CA GLY A 478 -6.41 11.28 4.90
C GLY A 478 -5.29 11.50 3.91
N LEU A 479 -4.18 12.16 4.30
CA LEU A 479 -3.01 12.34 3.45
C LEU A 479 -2.38 10.99 3.06
N LEU A 480 -2.22 10.06 4.00
CA LEU A 480 -1.60 8.75 3.75
C LEU A 480 -2.40 7.86 2.79
N ILE A 481 -3.74 8.04 2.73
CA ILE A 481 -4.63 7.28 1.85
C ILE A 481 -4.88 8.03 0.53
N LEU A 482 -5.26 9.30 0.62
CA LEU A 482 -5.77 10.06 -0.52
C LEU A 482 -4.68 10.57 -1.44
N VAL A 483 -3.46 10.85 -0.96
CA VAL A 483 -2.35 11.27 -1.83
C VAL A 483 -1.98 10.17 -2.84
N PRO A 484 -1.57 8.95 -2.44
CA PRO A 484 -1.23 7.89 -3.40
C PRO A 484 -2.41 7.54 -4.31
N PHE A 485 -3.63 7.52 -3.77
CA PHE A 485 -4.85 7.33 -4.57
C PHE A 485 -5.03 8.43 -5.62
N SER A 486 -4.94 9.70 -5.25
CA SER A 486 -5.18 10.82 -6.16
C SER A 486 -4.14 10.83 -7.27
N LEU A 487 -2.87 10.57 -6.95
CA LEU A 487 -1.79 10.50 -7.95
C LEU A 487 -2.01 9.33 -8.94
N ALA A 488 -2.40 8.15 -8.43
CA ALA A 488 -2.78 7.00 -9.24
C ALA A 488 -4.01 7.28 -10.11
N PHE A 489 -5.05 7.85 -9.52
CA PHE A 489 -6.29 8.20 -10.19
C PHE A 489 -6.06 9.23 -11.28
N THR A 490 -5.35 10.33 -11.02
CA THR A 490 -5.01 11.36 -12.01
C THR A 490 -4.26 10.75 -13.19
N THR A 491 -3.27 9.88 -12.92
CA THR A 491 -2.50 9.20 -13.97
C THR A 491 -3.40 8.30 -14.82
N SER A 492 -4.29 7.53 -14.20
CA SER A 492 -5.19 6.63 -14.93
C SER A 492 -6.40 7.31 -15.56
N TYR A 493 -6.83 8.47 -15.04
CA TYR A 493 -7.93 9.26 -15.57
C TYR A 493 -7.49 10.06 -16.80
N SER A 494 -6.23 10.51 -16.82
CA SER A 494 -5.60 11.19 -17.95
C SER A 494 -5.04 10.23 -19.00
N THR A 495 -5.26 8.91 -18.91
CA THR A 495 -4.70 7.93 -19.85
C THR A 495 -5.74 6.91 -20.30
N PRO A 496 -5.89 6.62 -21.62
CA PRO A 496 -5.35 7.32 -22.79
C PRO A 496 -6.15 8.55 -23.23
N VAL A 497 -7.36 8.69 -22.69
CA VAL A 497 -8.27 9.80 -22.97
C VAL A 497 -8.80 10.23 -21.62
N ILE A 498 -8.88 11.54 -21.42
CA ILE A 498 -9.39 12.13 -20.18
C ILE A 498 -10.79 11.60 -19.90
N GLY A 499 -10.94 10.82 -18.82
CA GLY A 499 -12.22 10.22 -18.47
C GLY A 499 -12.11 9.10 -17.44
N LEU A 500 -13.26 8.77 -16.84
CA LEU A 500 -13.40 7.65 -15.92
C LEU A 500 -13.44 6.34 -16.73
N SER A 501 -12.35 5.59 -16.78
CA SER A 501 -12.25 4.24 -17.36
C SER A 501 -12.37 3.14 -16.29
N CYS A 502 -12.37 1.86 -16.72
CA CYS A 502 -12.34 0.71 -15.79
C CYS A 502 -11.21 0.80 -14.75
N ARG A 503 -10.02 1.26 -15.17
CA ARG A 503 -8.83 1.34 -14.32
C ARG A 503 -8.94 2.44 -13.29
N SER A 504 -9.32 3.66 -13.69
CA SER A 504 -9.53 4.76 -12.75
C SER A 504 -10.71 4.50 -11.79
N MET A 505 -11.76 3.81 -12.27
CA MET A 505 -12.89 3.40 -11.43
C MET A 505 -12.47 2.41 -10.34
N THR A 506 -11.51 1.52 -10.63
CA THR A 506 -10.97 0.56 -9.65
C THR A 506 -10.34 1.29 -8.47
N PHE A 507 -9.51 2.31 -8.74
CA PHE A 507 -8.96 3.15 -7.69
C PHE A 507 -10.05 3.89 -6.93
N LEU A 508 -11.04 4.46 -7.62
CA LEU A 508 -12.11 5.25 -7.01
C LEU A 508 -12.95 4.39 -6.04
N ILE A 509 -13.37 3.20 -6.46
CA ILE A 509 -14.12 2.27 -5.60
C ILE A 509 -13.27 1.87 -4.39
N TYR A 510 -11.96 1.63 -4.57
CA TYR A 510 -11.07 1.35 -3.45
C TYR A 510 -11.02 2.52 -2.45
N ALA A 511 -10.82 3.74 -2.92
CA ALA A 511 -10.78 4.92 -2.06
C ALA A 511 -12.09 5.14 -1.29
N LEU A 512 -13.23 5.00 -1.97
CA LEU A 512 -14.56 5.08 -1.34
C LEU A 512 -14.74 3.97 -0.29
N SER A 513 -14.28 2.75 -0.58
CA SER A 513 -14.31 1.63 0.37
C SER A 513 -13.44 1.93 1.60
N GLN A 514 -12.25 2.51 1.44
CA GLN A 514 -11.39 2.89 2.55
C GLN A 514 -11.98 4.03 3.40
N LEU A 515 -12.54 5.06 2.77
CA LEU A 515 -13.22 6.15 3.49
C LEU A 515 -14.45 5.63 4.25
N TRP A 516 -15.21 4.72 3.66
CA TRP A 516 -16.33 4.05 4.30
C TRP A 516 -15.89 3.25 5.54
N LEU A 517 -14.83 2.45 5.43
CA LEU A 517 -14.29 1.66 6.54
C LEU A 517 -13.72 2.55 7.66
N VAL A 518 -13.08 3.67 7.30
CA VAL A 518 -12.63 4.68 8.27
C VAL A 518 -13.83 5.29 9.00
N ALA A 519 -14.89 5.68 8.28
CA ALA A 519 -16.09 6.22 8.89
C ALA A 519 -16.75 5.21 9.84
N LEU A 520 -16.89 3.95 9.42
CA LEU A 520 -17.41 2.88 10.27
C LEU A 520 -16.56 2.65 11.53
N TRP A 521 -15.23 2.70 11.41
CA TRP A 521 -14.33 2.57 12.54
C TRP A 521 -14.53 3.70 13.55
N VAL A 522 -14.65 4.94 13.07
CA VAL A 522 -14.89 6.12 13.92
C VAL A 522 -16.24 6.01 14.61
N LEU A 523 -17.29 5.59 13.90
CA LEU A 523 -18.62 5.38 14.49
C LEU A 523 -18.55 4.36 15.63
N THR A 524 -17.88 3.23 15.44
CA THR A 524 -17.67 2.23 16.50
C THR A 524 -16.86 2.79 17.67
N PHE A 525 -15.85 3.59 17.37
CA PHE A 525 -14.96 4.17 18.37
C PHE A 525 -15.69 5.21 19.25
N SER A 526 -16.51 6.06 18.64
CA SER A 526 -17.21 7.19 19.27
C SER A 526 -18.46 6.76 20.03
N LEU A 527 -19.27 5.87 19.45
CA LEU A 527 -20.57 5.53 20.03
C LEU A 527 -20.48 4.53 21.19
N TYR A 528 -19.28 4.09 21.57
CA TYR A 528 -18.99 3.12 22.65
C TYR A 528 -20.05 2.01 22.73
N ILE A 529 -20.42 1.46 21.57
CA ILE A 529 -21.59 0.60 21.48
C ILE A 529 -21.21 -0.78 22.02
N HIS A 530 -21.44 -0.98 23.31
CA HIS A 530 -21.39 -2.31 23.94
C HIS A 530 -22.65 -3.14 23.70
N HIS A 531 -23.66 -2.59 23.01
CA HIS A 531 -24.87 -3.36 22.74
C HIS A 531 -24.60 -4.50 21.75
N PRO A 532 -24.86 -5.77 22.13
CA PRO A 532 -24.58 -6.93 21.29
C PRO A 532 -25.34 -6.90 19.96
N TYR A 533 -26.50 -6.24 19.91
CA TYR A 533 -27.34 -6.14 18.72
C TYR A 533 -26.71 -5.32 17.58
N TRP A 534 -25.86 -4.33 17.89
CA TRP A 534 -25.21 -3.52 16.86
C TRP A 534 -24.16 -4.26 16.05
N GLY A 535 -23.61 -5.36 16.60
CA GLY A 535 -22.71 -6.24 15.86
C GLY A 535 -23.36 -6.77 14.58
N TYR A 536 -24.64 -7.17 14.64
CA TYR A 536 -25.35 -7.74 13.48
C TYR A 536 -25.48 -6.77 12.31
N PHE A 537 -25.56 -5.46 12.58
CA PHE A 537 -25.63 -4.44 11.52
C PHE A 537 -24.23 -3.99 11.07
N TRP A 538 -23.30 -3.83 12.02
CA TRP A 538 -21.97 -3.30 11.72
C TRP A 538 -21.08 -4.28 10.97
N TYR A 539 -21.07 -5.57 11.35
CA TYR A 539 -20.21 -6.57 10.71
C TYR A 539 -20.46 -6.71 9.20
N PRO A 540 -21.72 -6.83 8.70
CA PRO A 540 -21.98 -6.87 7.27
C PRO A 540 -21.48 -5.64 6.52
N LEU A 541 -21.55 -4.44 7.10
CA LEU A 541 -21.07 -3.21 6.46
C LEU A 541 -19.55 -3.16 6.35
N VAL A 542 -18.84 -3.64 7.37
CA VAL A 542 -17.38 -3.78 7.33
C VAL A 542 -16.97 -4.85 6.33
N VAL A 543 -17.67 -5.99 6.31
CA VAL A 543 -17.42 -7.07 5.33
C VAL A 543 -17.67 -6.56 3.91
N PHE A 544 -18.75 -5.80 3.69
CA PHE A 544 -19.04 -5.22 2.38
C PHE A 544 -17.93 -4.27 1.91
N GLY A 545 -17.53 -3.30 2.75
CA GLY A 545 -16.43 -2.39 2.43
C GLY A 545 -15.10 -3.11 2.25
N GLY A 546 -14.81 -4.10 3.10
CA GLY A 546 -13.61 -4.93 3.01
C GLY A 546 -13.56 -5.76 1.74
N CYS A 547 -14.66 -6.44 1.37
CA CYS A 547 -14.77 -7.20 0.12
C CYS A 547 -14.62 -6.28 -1.10
N GLY A 548 -15.23 -5.09 -1.09
CA GLY A 548 -15.05 -4.09 -2.14
C GLY A 548 -13.58 -3.67 -2.28
N ALA A 549 -12.89 -3.43 -1.16
CA ALA A 549 -11.47 -3.13 -1.15
C ALA A 549 -10.60 -4.30 -1.64
N VAL A 550 -10.87 -5.55 -1.25
CA VAL A 550 -10.14 -6.74 -1.75
C VAL A 550 -10.38 -6.94 -3.25
N PHE A 551 -11.63 -6.87 -3.69
CA PHE A 551 -12.01 -7.06 -5.09
C PHE A 551 -11.32 -6.04 -5.98
N THR A 552 -11.38 -4.77 -5.61
CA THR A 552 -10.69 -3.73 -6.38
C THR A 552 -9.19 -3.83 -6.27
N SER A 553 -8.66 -4.22 -5.11
CA SER A 553 -7.23 -4.22 -4.92
C SER A 553 -6.53 -5.42 -5.58
N ILE A 554 -6.83 -6.63 -5.11
CA ILE A 554 -6.28 -7.87 -5.64
C ILE A 554 -6.90 -8.18 -7.00
N GLY A 555 -8.22 -8.14 -7.10
CA GLY A 555 -8.91 -8.43 -8.37
C GLY A 555 -8.55 -7.42 -9.46
N GLY A 556 -8.48 -6.13 -9.13
CA GLY A 556 -8.04 -5.11 -10.08
C GLY A 556 -6.59 -5.27 -10.51
N THR A 557 -5.69 -5.61 -9.59
CA THR A 557 -4.28 -5.88 -9.93
C THR A 557 -4.16 -7.12 -10.82
N MET A 558 -4.88 -8.20 -10.52
CA MET A 558 -4.91 -9.40 -11.36
C MET A 558 -5.48 -9.11 -12.74
N MET A 559 -6.59 -8.36 -12.83
CA MET A 559 -7.16 -7.92 -14.11
C MET A 559 -6.18 -7.07 -14.92
N GLN A 560 -5.39 -6.22 -14.28
CA GLN A 560 -4.35 -5.45 -14.95
C GLN A 560 -3.20 -6.33 -15.46
N ILE A 561 -2.66 -7.22 -14.62
CA ILE A 561 -1.53 -8.09 -14.99
C ILE A 561 -1.92 -9.07 -16.09
N ILE A 562 -3.10 -9.65 -16.00
CA ILE A 562 -3.62 -10.58 -17.02
C ILE A 562 -3.92 -9.84 -18.33
N GLY A 563 -4.31 -8.56 -18.26
CA GLY A 563 -4.66 -7.73 -19.42
C GLY A 563 -6.16 -7.60 -19.66
N VAL A 564 -7.01 -8.02 -18.71
CA VAL A 564 -8.49 -7.95 -18.78
C VAL A 564 -8.97 -6.52 -19.07
N TYR A 565 -8.28 -5.50 -18.55
CA TYR A 565 -8.62 -4.10 -18.83
C TYR A 565 -8.34 -3.64 -20.27
N ARG A 566 -7.64 -4.44 -21.08
CA ARG A 566 -7.43 -4.18 -22.51
C ARG A 566 -8.60 -4.74 -23.30
N ASN A 567 -9.72 -4.03 -23.25
CA ASN A 567 -10.91 -4.33 -24.04
C ASN A 567 -11.59 -3.03 -24.50
N CYS A 568 -12.42 -3.09 -25.55
CA CYS A 568 -13.07 -1.90 -26.13
C CYS A 568 -13.92 -1.13 -25.10
N LYS A 569 -14.58 -1.84 -24.17
CA LYS A 569 -15.44 -1.23 -23.14
C LYS A 569 -14.63 -0.48 -22.09
N CYS A 570 -13.46 -0.98 -21.70
CA CYS A 570 -12.60 -0.35 -20.72
C CYS A 570 -11.78 0.82 -21.28
N LEU A 571 -11.66 0.92 -22.60
CA LEU A 571 -11.13 2.11 -23.28
C LEU A 571 -12.17 3.24 -23.36
N LEU A 572 -13.47 2.94 -23.22
CA LEU A 572 -14.53 3.95 -23.17
C LEU A 572 -14.62 4.59 -21.77
N PRO A 573 -14.79 5.91 -21.70
CA PRO A 573 -15.25 6.57 -20.48
C PRO A 573 -16.62 6.03 -20.03
N ILE A 574 -16.82 5.89 -18.72
CA ILE A 574 -18.00 5.28 -18.09
C ILE A 574 -19.31 5.98 -18.46
N GLN A 575 -19.26 7.29 -18.74
CA GLN A 575 -20.41 8.08 -19.17
C GLN A 575 -21.05 7.54 -20.46
N HIS A 576 -20.30 6.79 -21.27
CA HIS A 576 -20.76 6.18 -22.51
C HIS A 576 -21.08 4.69 -22.38
N TRP A 577 -21.00 4.08 -21.19
CA TRP A 577 -21.24 2.64 -21.03
C TRP A 577 -22.73 2.25 -21.13
N GLY A 578 -23.64 3.13 -20.70
CA GLY A 578 -25.08 2.85 -20.70
C GLY A 578 -25.73 2.97 -22.08
N ASN A 579 -25.25 3.90 -22.89
CA ASN A 579 -25.65 4.06 -24.28
C ASN A 579 -24.41 4.44 -25.10
N PRO A 580 -23.61 3.45 -25.54
CA PRO A 580 -22.45 3.72 -26.36
C PRO A 580 -22.93 4.20 -27.72
N ASN A 581 -23.03 5.53 -27.88
CA ASN A 581 -23.41 6.14 -29.13
C ASN A 581 -22.41 5.74 -30.23
N ASP A 582 -22.89 5.47 -31.44
CA ASP A 582 -22.08 5.05 -32.59
C ASP A 582 -20.99 6.06 -32.96
N GLN A 583 -21.09 7.28 -32.43
CA GLN A 583 -20.11 8.37 -32.62
C GLN A 583 -19.00 8.41 -31.57
N THR A 584 -19.02 7.56 -30.55
CA THR A 584 -18.01 7.60 -29.48
C THR A 584 -16.72 6.96 -29.97
N MET A 585 -15.71 7.80 -30.20
CA MET A 585 -14.43 7.40 -30.77
C MET A 585 -13.43 6.94 -29.70
N LEU A 586 -12.85 5.76 -29.92
CA LEU A 586 -11.83 5.11 -29.10
C LEU A 586 -10.48 5.21 -29.77
N THR A 587 -9.45 5.59 -29.02
CA THR A 587 -8.08 5.61 -29.56
C THR A 587 -7.43 4.24 -29.40
N ILE A 588 -7.06 3.62 -30.53
CA ILE A 588 -6.41 2.29 -30.56
C ILE A 588 -4.95 2.35 -31.05
N SER A 589 -4.51 3.49 -31.57
CA SER A 589 -3.10 3.76 -31.89
C SER A 589 -2.24 3.92 -30.64
N LYS A 590 -0.94 3.67 -30.78
CA LYS A 590 0.09 3.95 -29.76
C LYS A 590 0.81 5.27 -30.06
N ASN A 591 1.51 5.83 -29.07
CA ASN A 591 2.41 6.98 -29.25
C ASN A 591 1.78 8.23 -29.93
N ALA A 592 0.49 8.49 -29.68
CA ALA A 592 -0.18 9.67 -30.21
C ALA A 592 0.39 10.95 -29.55
N ARG A 593 0.41 12.06 -30.29
CA ARG A 593 0.89 13.36 -29.77
C ARG A 593 0.25 13.76 -28.45
N GLU A 594 -1.08 13.61 -28.35
CA GLU A 594 -1.84 13.98 -27.15
C GLU A 594 -1.41 13.14 -25.94
N THR A 595 -1.24 11.83 -26.11
CA THR A 595 -0.82 10.95 -25.00
C THR A 595 0.60 11.25 -24.54
N ILE A 596 1.49 11.69 -25.44
CA ILE A 596 2.84 12.15 -25.08
C ILE A 596 2.78 13.46 -24.28
N VAL A 597 1.90 14.40 -24.66
CA VAL A 597 1.72 15.67 -23.95
C VAL A 597 1.14 15.43 -22.56
N GLU A 598 0.10 14.60 -22.45
CA GLU A 598 -0.51 14.21 -21.17
C GLU A 598 0.51 13.48 -20.28
N ALA A 599 1.30 12.57 -20.86
CA ALA A 599 2.34 11.85 -20.15
C ALA A 599 3.44 12.77 -19.59
N ASN A 600 3.86 13.76 -20.39
CA ASN A 600 4.82 14.77 -19.92
C ASN A 600 4.24 15.66 -18.81
N THR A 601 2.95 15.95 -18.87
CA THR A 601 2.27 16.86 -17.93
C THR A 601 1.96 16.15 -16.61
N PHE A 602 1.37 14.96 -16.66
CA PHE A 602 0.85 14.27 -15.49
C PHE A 602 1.78 13.18 -14.98
N TRP A 603 2.24 12.25 -15.82
CA TRP A 603 2.91 11.02 -15.33
C TRP A 603 4.23 11.32 -14.63
N LYS A 604 5.00 12.27 -15.17
CA LYS A 604 6.25 12.76 -14.54
C LYS A 604 5.99 13.34 -13.15
N GLY A 605 5.03 14.24 -13.07
CA GLY A 605 4.68 14.95 -11.83
C GLY A 605 4.10 14.01 -10.78
N THR A 606 3.18 13.13 -11.17
CA THR A 606 2.54 12.19 -10.24
C THR A 606 3.51 11.13 -9.75
N GLY A 607 4.31 10.53 -10.64
CA GLY A 607 5.33 9.55 -10.27
C GLY A 607 6.42 10.14 -9.36
N GLY A 608 6.96 11.32 -9.71
CA GLY A 608 7.93 12.02 -8.87
C GLY A 608 7.36 12.44 -7.52
N GLY A 609 6.12 12.95 -7.51
CA GLY A 609 5.40 13.33 -6.30
C GLY A 609 5.16 12.15 -5.36
N ALA A 610 4.84 10.97 -5.91
CA ALA A 610 4.63 9.75 -5.12
C ALA A 610 5.91 9.29 -4.41
N ILE A 611 7.05 9.30 -5.11
CA ILE A 611 8.36 8.97 -4.51
C ILE A 611 8.72 9.96 -3.41
N ALA A 612 8.58 11.26 -3.69
CA ALA A 612 8.89 12.32 -2.72
C ALA A 612 8.02 12.20 -1.47
N PHE A 613 6.72 11.92 -1.64
CA PHE A 613 5.80 11.72 -0.54
C PHE A 613 6.16 10.49 0.31
N LEU A 614 6.42 9.34 -0.32
CA LEU A 614 6.83 8.12 0.40
C LEU A 614 8.14 8.35 1.19
N GLY A 615 9.12 9.01 0.58
CA GLY A 615 10.38 9.38 1.24
C GLY A 615 10.18 10.30 2.44
N LEU A 616 9.35 11.34 2.30
CA LEU A 616 9.02 12.28 3.37
C LEU A 616 8.32 11.60 4.54
N ILE A 617 7.33 10.74 4.27
CA ILE A 617 6.59 10.02 5.31
C ILE A 617 7.51 8.99 6.01
N CYS A 618 8.34 8.27 5.26
CA CYS A 618 9.31 7.34 5.83
C CYS A 618 10.31 8.05 6.76
N TYR A 619 10.85 9.20 6.32
CA TYR A 619 11.76 9.99 7.15
C TYR A 619 11.07 10.53 8.41
N SER A 620 9.85 11.05 8.26
CA SER A 620 9.05 11.57 9.38
C SER A 620 8.74 10.47 10.40
N GLY A 621 8.36 9.27 9.94
CA GLY A 621 8.12 8.11 10.79
C GLY A 621 9.37 7.66 11.54
N TRP A 622 10.52 7.60 10.86
CA TRP A 622 11.82 7.30 11.49
C TRP A 622 12.19 8.30 12.58
N TRP A 623 12.11 9.60 12.25
CA TRP A 623 12.44 10.67 13.19
C TRP A 623 11.52 10.64 14.41
N TYR A 624 10.22 10.49 14.18
CA TYR A 624 9.21 10.42 15.23
C TYR A 624 9.45 9.24 16.17
N GLN A 625 9.66 8.03 15.63
CA GLN A 625 9.95 6.85 16.45
C GLN A 625 11.23 7.04 17.27
N ARG A 626 12.29 7.56 16.65
CA ARG A 626 13.57 7.79 17.33
C ARG A 626 13.43 8.79 18.48
N ARG A 627 12.67 9.87 18.27
CA ARG A 627 12.35 10.86 19.31
C ARG A 627 11.59 10.21 20.46
N LEU A 628 10.50 9.49 20.18
CA LEU A 628 9.70 8.84 21.23
C LEU A 628 10.52 7.81 22.02
N LYS A 629 11.34 6.99 21.36
CA LYS A 629 12.25 6.04 22.05
C LYS A 629 13.28 6.76 22.91
N GLY A 630 13.77 7.92 22.48
CA GLY A 630 14.68 8.76 23.26
C GLY A 630 14.03 9.27 24.54
N VAL A 631 12.86 9.92 24.42
CA VAL A 631 12.09 10.43 25.56
C VAL A 631 11.72 9.30 26.53
N PHE A 632 11.29 8.16 26.02
CA PHE A 632 10.98 6.99 26.84
C PHE A 632 12.20 6.54 27.66
N ARG A 633 13.38 6.40 27.04
CA ARG A 633 14.61 5.99 27.74
C ARG A 633 15.01 6.96 28.84
N GLU A 634 14.89 8.26 28.57
CA GLU A 634 15.15 9.30 29.56
C GLU A 634 14.21 9.19 30.76
N LEU A 635 12.91 9.00 30.53
CA LEU A 635 11.93 8.82 31.61
C LEU A 635 12.20 7.55 32.43
N VAL A 636 12.63 6.46 31.80
CA VAL A 636 13.05 5.24 32.51
C VAL A 636 14.27 5.50 33.38
N GLU A 637 15.26 6.27 32.91
CA GLU A 637 16.41 6.66 33.73
C GLU A 637 15.99 7.52 34.93
N LYS A 638 15.04 8.43 34.73
CA LYS A 638 14.57 9.40 35.74
C LYS A 638 13.48 8.85 36.69
N ILE A 639 13.13 7.57 36.61
CA ILE A 639 11.97 7.02 37.34
C ILE A 639 12.05 7.24 38.87
N ASP A 640 13.26 7.22 39.46
CA ASP A 640 13.55 7.35 40.90
C ASP A 640 13.94 8.76 41.35
N GLN A 641 14.02 9.75 40.45
CA GLN A 641 14.62 11.06 40.77
C GLN A 641 13.92 11.84 41.90
N SER A 642 12.62 11.65 42.11
CA SER A 642 11.89 12.36 43.17
C SER A 642 12.06 11.74 44.56
N ALA A 643 12.44 10.46 44.66
CA ALA A 643 12.69 9.81 45.95
C ALA A 643 13.98 10.30 46.63
N ARG A 644 14.80 11.12 45.94
CA ARG A 644 16.02 11.70 46.52
C ARG A 644 15.84 13.10 47.08
N ALA A 645 14.69 13.74 46.81
CA ALA A 645 14.41 15.12 47.19
C ALA A 645 13.46 15.24 48.40
N GLN A 646 12.88 14.13 48.85
CA GLN A 646 12.17 13.95 50.13
C GLN A 646 13.08 13.18 51.07
#